data_AF-A0A938UQQ7-F1
#
_entry.id   AF-A0A938UQQ7-F1
#
_cell.length_a   1.000
_cell.length_b   1.000
_cell.length_c   1.000
_cell.angle_alpha   90.00
_cell.angle_beta   90.00
_cell.angle_gamma   90.00
#
_symmetry.space_group_name_H-M   'P 1'
#
loop_
_entity.id
_entity.type
_entity.pdbx_description
1 polymer ?
#
loop_
_entity_poly.entity_id
_entity_poly.type
_entity_poly.pdbx_seq_one_letter_code
_entity_poly.pdbx_strand_id
1 'polypeptide(L)'
;MLARRLQPKTASCAPIALPKDGTPCSVGNPCTGSDVCAAGACKGGTNTCQCQGDADCKAKEDGDLCNGTLLCDKAKGVCIVNAATVVQCADVFDTTCLANQCQPSTDKCAMTPVWQGNQCGGQSVCSAGGWCKLGECDEQNLDVCQCQADADCGPFEDGDLCNGTLYCDKAAAKPSCGGRNSKSTPPRTLTDETPPFRRLRSAGPSSARAAGMTQRVFDRVKLKSVGSLAGLPWINRQPHAGARTMLRSRPVDGAPMPTYLRSRHLSWFRRGDAAYLYHDLYGYLLEMSADLKALVDFFATAQPAEAAAQAFAGQWPQAQLGQFLGVFAQQKVLVDPAAQELDGLVHMVPIKGPWILAWHRDDGAVRCVTSRGFGHEPWAQPQFLDLDPWQADLWKAIDGERTVEQLAMALCEQYDGDPAMDLGRAVVSVAQWTHSSRQLTRTLPAPKSKMSRLPPYATSTVPYAPFDEAATHDDGPLRDLAAYHQTGIADAEAQFEENETTLSHLLSDPHPALDGRTYAQTLADVALDRAWAGAGRAHIVEVGGGTGRFAEQLVTALRQTVPDLAYTVIDASPALHSAQVARLAALGNGVHARLGDAGALGLPAQSVDWLVSNEVIADLRIGMVTRPSLDAGTADADTDPEALALVQHYGLNCAAAPEPVPIQVGATRLIEQVAVALKPGGFALLTEFGAKDQFPIESTHLDHAEWSVHFGHLMRVAEKLGLTAELVPVPALLGLREDVWVLASNRTQFRNLRFLLRSLGSDLPKRAMTPEQFAVFCADKLRADKLEGLQFRPIGERVMGIVPGEFKGLVLGRPA
;
A
#
# COMPACT_ATOMS: atom_id res chain seq x y z
N MET A 1 30.74 -5.72 -60.45
CA MET A 1 31.31 -4.66 -61.32
C MET A 1 32.66 -4.23 -60.74
N LEU A 2 33.77 -4.25 -61.49
CA LEU A 2 35.09 -3.87 -60.98
C LEU A 2 35.24 -2.34 -60.96
N ALA A 3 35.55 -1.75 -59.80
CA ALA A 3 35.93 -0.34 -59.72
C ALA A 3 37.38 -0.15 -60.22
N ARG A 4 37.64 0.91 -60.99
CA ARG A 4 38.98 1.23 -61.51
C ARG A 4 39.49 2.51 -60.86
N ARG A 5 40.75 2.53 -60.44
CA ARG A 5 41.42 3.73 -59.91
C ARG A 5 42.53 4.16 -60.85
N LEU A 6 42.68 5.45 -61.04
CA LEU A 6 43.70 6.05 -61.89
C LEU A 6 45.08 5.91 -61.23
N GLN A 7 46.05 5.31 -61.92
CA GLN A 7 47.44 5.30 -61.43
C GLN A 7 48.17 6.58 -61.86
N PRO A 8 48.71 7.38 -60.92
CA PRO A 8 49.22 8.71 -61.21
C PRO A 8 50.49 8.75 -62.08
N LYS A 9 51.23 7.63 -62.23
CA LYS A 9 52.45 7.58 -63.04
C LYS A 9 52.25 7.09 -64.48
N THR A 10 51.13 6.45 -64.78
CA THR A 10 50.88 5.80 -66.08
C THR A 10 49.58 6.26 -66.75
N ALA A 11 48.76 7.07 -66.05
CA ALA A 11 47.44 7.54 -66.51
C ALA A 11 46.50 6.42 -66.99
N SER A 12 46.72 5.18 -66.57
CA SER A 12 45.89 4.03 -66.91
C SER A 12 45.01 3.60 -65.74
N CYS A 13 43.77 3.21 -66.06
CA CYS A 13 42.79 2.73 -65.09
C CYS A 13 42.95 1.22 -64.87
N ALA A 14 43.70 0.85 -63.83
CA ALA A 14 43.89 -0.55 -63.43
C ALA A 14 42.67 -1.05 -62.62
N PRO A 15 42.21 -2.30 -62.84
CA PRO A 15 41.16 -2.89 -62.03
C PRO A 15 41.64 -3.06 -60.59
N ILE A 16 40.90 -2.53 -59.62
CA ILE A 16 41.14 -2.77 -58.21
C ILE A 16 40.13 -3.82 -57.75
N ALA A 17 40.59 -4.77 -56.93
CA ALA A 17 39.71 -5.74 -56.29
C ALA A 17 38.70 -4.99 -55.41
N LEU A 18 37.41 -5.32 -55.55
CA LEU A 18 36.38 -4.79 -54.65
C LEU A 18 36.76 -5.13 -53.20
N PRO A 19 36.45 -4.25 -52.22
CA PRO A 19 36.62 -4.59 -50.81
C PRO A 19 35.95 -5.93 -50.52
N LYS A 20 36.63 -6.81 -49.78
CA LYS A 20 36.09 -8.11 -49.43
C LYS A 20 34.84 -7.92 -48.57
N ASP A 21 33.90 -8.84 -48.70
CA ASP A 21 32.71 -8.85 -47.84
C ASP A 21 33.14 -8.91 -46.36
N GLY A 22 32.49 -8.11 -45.52
CA GLY A 22 32.86 -7.92 -44.11
C GLY A 22 33.89 -6.81 -43.84
N THR A 23 34.43 -6.15 -44.87
CA THR A 23 35.31 -4.99 -44.66
C THR A 23 34.49 -3.83 -44.06
N PRO A 24 34.92 -3.21 -42.94
CA PRO A 24 34.23 -2.04 -42.38
C PRO A 24 34.13 -0.91 -43.40
N CYS A 25 32.96 -0.31 -43.49
CA CYS A 25 32.70 0.85 -44.34
C CYS A 25 31.70 1.77 -43.62
N SER A 26 31.19 2.80 -44.29
CA SER A 26 30.09 3.61 -43.73
C SER A 26 29.11 3.97 -44.85
N VAL A 27 27.82 3.76 -44.61
CA VAL A 27 26.75 4.25 -45.51
C VAL A 27 26.36 5.70 -45.20
N GLY A 28 27.05 6.36 -44.27
CA GLY A 28 26.77 7.74 -43.86
C GLY A 28 25.47 7.90 -43.07
N ASN A 29 24.83 6.79 -42.66
CA ASN A 29 23.67 6.81 -41.79
C ASN A 29 24.14 6.77 -40.32
N PRO A 30 23.86 7.80 -39.49
CA PRO A 30 24.26 7.82 -38.08
C PRO A 30 23.60 6.71 -37.25
N CYS A 31 22.57 6.05 -37.78
CA CYS A 31 21.82 4.98 -37.11
C CYS A 31 22.38 3.59 -37.29
N THR A 32 23.47 3.43 -38.06
CA THR A 32 24.10 2.14 -38.30
C THR A 32 25.59 2.26 -38.00
N GLY A 33 26.03 1.63 -36.90
CA GLY A 33 27.43 1.73 -36.41
C GLY A 33 28.37 0.63 -36.93
N SER A 34 27.81 -0.43 -37.50
CA SER A 34 28.53 -1.66 -37.88
C SER A 34 28.38 -1.96 -39.37
N ASP A 35 28.54 -0.94 -40.21
CA ASP A 35 28.37 -1.08 -41.66
C ASP A 35 29.50 -1.90 -42.27
N VAL A 36 29.14 -2.84 -43.13
CA VAL A 36 30.09 -3.75 -43.76
C VAL A 36 29.87 -3.79 -45.27
N CYS A 37 30.96 -3.97 -46.00
CA CYS A 37 30.88 -4.19 -47.43
C CYS A 37 30.24 -5.55 -47.70
N ALA A 38 29.27 -5.59 -48.60
CA ALA A 38 28.64 -6.82 -49.08
C ALA A 38 28.40 -6.71 -50.60
N ALA A 39 28.99 -7.62 -51.37
CA ALA A 39 28.96 -7.64 -52.83
C ALA A 39 29.45 -6.33 -53.48
N GLY A 40 30.43 -5.67 -52.87
CA GLY A 40 31.06 -4.45 -53.39
C GLY A 40 30.29 -3.14 -53.13
N ALA A 41 29.21 -3.17 -52.34
CA ALA A 41 28.53 -1.99 -51.82
C ALA A 41 28.59 -1.97 -50.29
N CYS A 42 28.68 -0.78 -49.70
CA CYS A 42 28.56 -0.65 -48.25
C CYS A 42 27.10 -0.86 -47.84
N LYS A 43 26.84 -1.80 -46.92
CA LYS A 43 25.50 -2.03 -46.38
C LYS A 43 25.47 -1.60 -44.92
N GLY A 44 24.41 -0.88 -44.56
CA GLY A 44 24.16 -0.46 -43.18
C GLY A 44 24.08 -1.66 -42.25
N GLY A 45 24.73 -1.59 -41.10
CA GLY A 45 24.61 -2.58 -40.03
C GLY A 45 23.22 -2.55 -39.36
N THR A 46 23.06 -3.28 -38.26
CA THR A 46 21.84 -3.25 -37.46
C THR A 46 21.48 -1.81 -37.07
N ASN A 47 20.23 -1.42 -37.32
CA ASN A 47 19.74 -0.10 -36.96
C ASN A 47 19.66 0.00 -35.43
N THR A 48 20.48 0.86 -34.84
CA THR A 48 20.53 1.09 -33.38
C THR A 48 19.69 2.28 -32.94
N CYS A 49 19.13 3.05 -33.89
CA CYS A 49 18.23 4.15 -33.58
C CYS A 49 16.83 3.65 -33.23
N GLN A 50 16.19 4.37 -32.32
CA GLN A 50 14.77 4.14 -31.98
C GLN A 50 13.83 4.65 -33.08
N CYS A 51 14.27 5.63 -33.88
CA CYS A 51 13.52 6.20 -34.98
C CYS A 51 14.43 6.75 -36.10
N GLN A 52 13.90 6.84 -37.32
CA GLN A 52 14.52 7.52 -38.45
C GLN A 52 13.63 8.67 -38.97
N GLY A 53 12.33 8.63 -38.67
CA GLY A 53 11.41 9.74 -38.84
C GLY A 53 10.28 9.70 -37.80
N ASP A 54 9.49 10.76 -37.73
CA ASP A 54 8.45 10.94 -36.71
C ASP A 54 7.40 9.82 -36.74
N ALA A 55 7.15 9.22 -37.91
CA ALA A 55 6.24 8.08 -38.05
C ALA A 55 6.68 6.84 -37.23
N ASP A 56 7.97 6.66 -37.00
CA ASP A 56 8.50 5.52 -36.22
C ASP A 56 8.23 5.69 -34.72
N CYS A 57 8.06 6.94 -34.27
CA CYS A 57 7.73 7.26 -32.89
C CYS A 57 6.26 7.02 -32.55
N LYS A 58 5.38 6.94 -33.56
CA LYS A 58 3.93 6.74 -33.38
C LYS A 58 3.58 5.44 -32.64
N ALA A 59 4.37 4.38 -32.84
CA ALA A 59 4.17 3.10 -32.15
C ALA A 59 4.65 3.12 -30.68
N LYS A 60 5.28 4.22 -30.25
CA LYS A 60 5.86 4.40 -28.91
C LYS A 60 5.12 5.47 -28.09
N GLU A 61 4.06 6.05 -28.65
CA GLU A 61 3.17 6.97 -27.93
C GLU A 61 2.49 6.22 -26.79
N ASP A 62 2.34 6.89 -25.64
CA ASP A 62 1.68 6.35 -24.45
C ASP A 62 0.15 6.58 -24.48
N GLY A 63 -0.35 7.31 -25.48
CA GLY A 63 -1.76 7.64 -25.64
C GLY A 63 -2.21 8.85 -24.81
N ASP A 64 -1.31 9.54 -24.13
CA ASP A 64 -1.58 10.78 -23.39
C ASP A 64 -1.24 12.00 -24.27
N LEU A 65 -2.25 12.52 -24.97
CA LEU A 65 -2.09 13.69 -25.83
C LEU A 65 -1.73 14.97 -25.06
N CYS A 66 -1.86 14.98 -23.74
CA CYS A 66 -1.56 16.17 -22.93
C CYS A 66 -0.06 16.36 -22.71
N ASN A 67 0.70 15.27 -22.66
CA ASN A 67 2.15 15.34 -22.44
C ASN A 67 2.96 15.57 -23.73
N GLY A 68 2.26 15.73 -24.87
CA GLY A 68 2.82 16.02 -26.19
C GLY A 68 3.16 14.76 -26.98
N THR A 69 3.11 14.85 -28.31
CA THR A 69 3.45 13.71 -29.19
C THR A 69 4.95 13.58 -29.40
N LEU A 70 5.41 12.37 -29.68
CA LEU A 70 6.82 12.09 -29.94
C LEU A 70 7.20 12.47 -31.38
N LEU A 71 8.32 13.18 -31.52
CA LEU A 71 9.01 13.39 -32.79
C LEU A 71 10.37 12.69 -32.78
N CYS A 72 10.91 12.39 -33.96
CA CYS A 72 12.23 11.80 -34.05
C CYS A 72 13.30 12.89 -34.04
N ASP A 73 14.16 12.89 -33.02
CA ASP A 73 15.41 13.66 -33.06
C ASP A 73 16.34 12.99 -34.07
N LYS A 74 16.29 13.39 -35.34
CA LYS A 74 17.07 12.78 -36.43
C LYS A 74 18.58 12.84 -36.23
N ALA A 75 19.08 13.75 -35.38
CA ALA A 75 20.50 13.83 -35.07
C ALA A 75 20.94 12.75 -34.08
N LYS A 76 20.03 12.32 -33.19
CA LYS A 76 20.28 11.31 -32.16
C LYS A 76 19.59 9.96 -32.43
N GLY A 77 18.65 9.93 -33.36
CA GLY A 77 17.81 8.78 -33.70
C GLY A 77 16.94 8.29 -32.55
N VAL A 78 16.52 9.19 -31.66
CA VAL A 78 15.65 8.87 -30.51
C VAL A 78 14.34 9.64 -30.59
N CYS A 79 13.26 9.01 -30.12
CA CYS A 79 11.97 9.68 -30.02
C CYS A 79 12.00 10.62 -28.81
N ILE A 80 11.71 11.88 -29.03
CA ILE A 80 11.63 12.91 -27.98
C ILE A 80 10.27 13.59 -28.05
N VAL A 81 9.79 14.07 -26.91
CA VAL A 81 8.53 14.82 -26.84
C VAL A 81 8.64 16.11 -27.66
N ASN A 82 7.67 16.32 -28.55
CA ASN A 82 7.50 17.57 -29.26
C ASN A 82 6.86 18.60 -28.33
N ALA A 83 7.69 19.46 -27.74
CA ALA A 83 7.24 20.51 -26.83
C ALA A 83 6.13 21.42 -27.41
N ALA A 84 6.05 21.57 -28.74
CA ALA A 84 5.01 22.37 -29.39
C ALA A 84 3.62 21.72 -29.39
N THR A 85 3.54 20.43 -29.03
CA THR A 85 2.29 19.65 -28.98
C THR A 85 1.82 19.36 -27.57
N VAL A 86 2.59 19.77 -26.56
CA VAL A 86 2.18 19.68 -25.15
C VAL A 86 1.01 20.63 -24.93
N VAL A 87 -0.12 20.09 -24.50
CA VAL A 87 -1.33 20.89 -24.27
C VAL A 87 -1.19 21.63 -22.95
N GLN A 88 -1.15 22.96 -23.01
CA GLN A 88 -1.23 23.82 -21.83
C GLN A 88 -2.64 24.39 -21.71
N CYS A 89 -3.32 24.03 -20.63
CA CYS A 89 -4.62 24.58 -20.30
C CYS A 89 -4.47 25.90 -19.55
N ALA A 90 -5.27 26.89 -19.94
CA ALA A 90 -5.26 28.19 -19.29
C ALA A 90 -5.85 28.07 -17.87
N ASP A 91 -5.09 28.56 -16.89
CA ASP A 91 -5.43 28.63 -15.47
C ASP A 91 -6.44 29.74 -15.15
N VAL A 92 -6.72 30.63 -16.10
CA VAL A 92 -7.69 31.74 -15.95
C VAL A 92 -9.11 31.28 -15.61
N PHE A 93 -9.43 30.02 -15.91
CA PHE A 93 -10.73 29.42 -15.61
C PHE A 93 -10.71 28.62 -14.30
N ASP A 94 -9.55 28.45 -13.67
CA ASP A 94 -9.42 27.70 -12.43
C ASP A 94 -10.18 28.41 -11.31
N THR A 95 -10.85 27.61 -10.50
CA THR A 95 -11.45 28.01 -9.23
C THR A 95 -10.78 27.19 -8.13
N THR A 96 -11.08 27.50 -6.87
CA THR A 96 -10.57 26.70 -5.74
C THR A 96 -10.97 25.22 -5.83
N CYS A 97 -12.09 24.91 -6.50
CA CYS A 97 -12.65 23.55 -6.59
C CYS A 97 -12.67 22.96 -8.00
N LEU A 98 -12.27 23.70 -9.03
CA LEU A 98 -12.19 23.21 -10.41
C LEU A 98 -10.90 23.71 -11.05
N ALA A 99 -10.19 22.83 -11.73
CA ALA A 99 -8.99 23.17 -12.49
C ALA A 99 -9.25 22.80 -13.93
N ASN A 100 -8.82 23.66 -14.84
CA ASN A 100 -8.89 23.43 -16.25
C ASN A 100 -7.71 22.52 -16.63
N GLN A 101 -7.97 21.22 -16.74
CA GLN A 101 -6.94 20.21 -17.00
C GLN A 101 -7.12 19.61 -18.38
N CYS A 102 -6.01 19.23 -19.00
CA CYS A 102 -6.04 18.53 -20.28
C CYS A 102 -6.52 17.10 -20.08
N GLN A 103 -7.39 16.62 -20.96
CA GLN A 103 -7.86 15.25 -20.99
C GLN A 103 -6.93 14.37 -21.86
N PRO A 104 -6.26 13.35 -21.28
CA PRO A 104 -5.24 12.56 -21.98
C PRO A 104 -5.67 11.97 -23.31
N SER A 105 -6.92 11.50 -23.42
CA SER A 105 -7.42 10.84 -24.62
C SER A 105 -7.96 11.79 -25.70
N THR A 106 -8.15 13.08 -25.39
CA THR A 106 -8.88 13.99 -26.29
C THR A 106 -8.15 15.28 -26.63
N ASP A 107 -7.00 15.58 -26.03
CA ASP A 107 -6.25 16.85 -26.15
C ASP A 107 -6.99 18.12 -25.70
N LYS A 108 -8.21 17.96 -25.17
CA LYS A 108 -9.06 19.09 -24.78
C LYS A 108 -8.90 19.43 -23.32
N CYS A 109 -8.77 20.73 -23.06
CA CYS A 109 -8.90 21.29 -21.73
C CYS A 109 -10.35 21.24 -21.27
N ALA A 110 -10.58 20.66 -20.09
CA ALA A 110 -11.88 20.62 -19.46
C ALA A 110 -11.75 20.92 -17.97
N MET A 111 -12.78 21.55 -17.42
CA MET A 111 -12.88 21.77 -15.99
C MET A 111 -13.06 20.42 -15.28
N THR A 112 -12.08 20.03 -14.49
CA THR A 112 -12.12 18.85 -13.65
C THR A 112 -12.19 19.29 -12.18
N PRO A 113 -12.97 18.58 -11.34
CA PRO A 113 -12.96 18.81 -9.89
C PRO A 113 -11.54 18.76 -9.32
N VAL A 114 -11.11 19.85 -8.72
CA VAL A 114 -9.95 19.87 -7.83
C VAL A 114 -10.37 19.15 -6.56
N TRP A 115 -9.47 18.28 -6.07
CA TRP A 115 -9.50 17.49 -4.85
C TRP A 115 -10.69 17.71 -3.89
N GLN A 116 -11.43 16.63 -3.62
CA GLN A 116 -12.47 16.66 -2.60
C GLN A 116 -11.86 16.91 -1.22
N GLY A 117 -12.32 17.95 -0.54
CA GLY A 117 -11.81 18.38 0.76
C GLY A 117 -10.90 19.61 0.72
N ASN A 118 -10.64 20.24 -0.43
CA ASN A 118 -9.83 21.46 -0.46
C ASN A 118 -10.65 22.60 0.15
N GLN A 119 -10.05 23.42 0.99
CA GLN A 119 -10.76 24.54 1.58
C GLN A 119 -11.13 25.55 0.48
N CYS A 120 -12.39 25.96 0.43
CA CYS A 120 -12.93 26.88 -0.53
C CYS A 120 -13.89 27.84 0.17
N GLY A 121 -14.08 29.07 -0.34
CA GLY A 121 -14.88 30.07 0.35
C GLY A 121 -14.25 30.58 1.67
N GLY A 122 -14.78 31.68 2.20
CA GLY A 122 -14.27 32.32 3.42
C GLY A 122 -14.06 33.83 3.25
N GLN A 123 -15.15 34.60 3.33
CA GLN A 123 -15.10 36.06 3.49
C GLN A 123 -15.89 36.56 4.71
N SER A 124 -16.42 35.66 5.56
CA SER A 124 -17.19 36.04 6.74
C SER A 124 -16.60 35.49 8.04
N VAL A 125 -16.79 36.22 9.13
CA VAL A 125 -16.37 35.85 10.49
C VAL A 125 -17.02 34.54 10.98
N CYS A 126 -18.11 34.10 10.35
CA CYS A 126 -18.83 32.86 10.69
C CYS A 126 -18.58 31.69 9.73
N SER A 127 -17.91 31.89 8.60
CA SER A 127 -17.61 30.79 7.67
C SER A 127 -16.11 30.51 7.66
N ALA A 128 -15.68 29.36 8.19
CA ALA A 128 -14.29 28.91 8.06
C ALA A 128 -13.98 28.37 6.64
N GLY A 129 -14.75 28.77 5.63
CA GLY A 129 -14.78 28.17 4.30
C GLY A 129 -15.53 26.83 4.27
N GLY A 130 -16.02 26.48 3.08
CA GLY A 130 -16.46 25.14 2.73
C GLY A 130 -15.33 24.23 2.27
N TRP A 131 -15.70 23.04 1.81
CA TRP A 131 -14.77 22.08 1.24
C TRP A 131 -15.18 21.73 -0.19
N CYS A 132 -14.22 21.59 -1.09
CA CYS A 132 -14.52 21.19 -2.46
C CYS A 132 -15.17 19.79 -2.45
N LYS A 133 -16.31 19.67 -3.12
CA LYS A 133 -17.04 18.41 -3.30
C LYS A 133 -17.59 18.40 -4.72
N LEU A 134 -17.13 17.43 -5.52
CA LEU A 134 -17.54 17.26 -6.93
C LEU A 134 -17.43 18.53 -7.79
N GLY A 135 -16.44 19.39 -7.52
CA GLY A 135 -16.23 20.62 -8.28
C GLY A 135 -16.92 21.86 -7.73
N GLU A 136 -17.74 21.70 -6.68
CA GLU A 136 -18.42 22.81 -6.02
C GLU A 136 -17.84 23.04 -4.63
N CYS A 137 -17.95 24.27 -4.13
CA CYS A 137 -17.61 24.57 -2.75
C CYS A 137 -18.78 24.21 -1.84
N ASP A 138 -18.66 23.13 -1.06
CA ASP A 138 -19.65 22.73 -0.07
C ASP A 138 -19.45 23.58 1.21
N GLU A 139 -20.06 24.77 1.23
CA GLU A 139 -20.04 25.71 2.37
C GLU A 139 -20.95 25.29 3.53
N GLN A 140 -21.66 24.15 3.44
CA GLN A 140 -22.72 23.80 4.38
C GLN A 140 -22.24 23.34 5.77
N ASN A 141 -20.94 23.40 6.10
CA ASN A 141 -20.46 22.65 7.26
C ASN A 141 -19.31 23.21 8.11
N LEU A 142 -19.08 24.52 8.09
CA LEU A 142 -18.23 25.17 9.08
C LEU A 142 -18.81 26.52 9.52
N ASP A 143 -20.05 26.50 10.02
CA ASP A 143 -20.51 27.60 10.86
C ASP A 143 -19.77 27.48 12.21
N VAL A 144 -18.72 28.28 12.36
CA VAL A 144 -17.93 28.36 13.61
C VAL A 144 -18.61 29.25 14.64
N CYS A 145 -19.72 29.89 14.27
CA CYS A 145 -20.60 30.65 15.15
C CYS A 145 -21.72 29.75 15.68
N GLN A 146 -22.13 29.98 16.94
CA GLN A 146 -23.30 29.30 17.51
C GLN A 146 -24.61 29.97 17.03
N CYS A 147 -24.55 31.22 16.59
CA CYS A 147 -25.68 32.00 16.10
C CYS A 147 -25.22 33.08 15.12
N GLN A 148 -26.11 33.54 14.24
CA GLN A 148 -25.91 34.69 13.36
C GLN A 148 -26.95 35.80 13.64
N ALA A 149 -28.07 35.45 14.25
CA ALA A 149 -29.13 36.33 14.74
C ALA A 149 -29.73 35.78 16.04
N ASP A 150 -30.42 36.64 16.79
CA ASP A 150 -31.06 36.26 18.07
C ASP A 150 -32.05 35.10 17.92
N ALA A 151 -32.68 34.96 16.74
CA ALA A 151 -33.58 33.86 16.45
C ALA A 151 -32.89 32.48 16.46
N ASP A 152 -31.59 32.44 16.19
CA ASP A 152 -30.80 31.19 16.16
C ASP A 152 -30.52 30.66 17.56
N CYS A 153 -30.80 31.46 18.60
CA CYS A 153 -30.57 31.09 19.99
C CYS A 153 -31.71 30.29 20.62
N GLY A 154 -32.88 30.19 19.96
CA GLY A 154 -34.04 29.45 20.46
C GLY A 154 -33.77 27.99 20.83
N PRO A 155 -33.01 27.20 20.03
CA PRO A 155 -32.64 25.83 20.37
C PRO A 155 -31.69 25.69 21.57
N PHE A 156 -31.00 26.76 21.96
CA PHE A 156 -30.02 26.77 23.05
C PHE A 156 -30.60 27.24 24.38
N GLU A 157 -31.90 27.50 24.43
CA GLU A 157 -32.56 27.96 25.65
C GLU A 157 -32.57 26.87 26.72
N ASP A 158 -32.03 27.21 27.88
CA ASP A 158 -31.89 26.32 29.05
C ASP A 158 -33.07 26.46 30.03
N GLY A 159 -33.98 27.41 29.78
CA GLY A 159 -35.13 27.69 30.62
C GLY A 159 -34.79 28.43 31.92
N ASP A 160 -33.56 28.92 32.07
CA ASP A 160 -33.17 29.74 33.21
C ASP A 160 -33.80 31.13 33.11
N LEU A 161 -34.76 31.42 33.99
CA LEU A 161 -35.42 32.73 34.01
C LEU A 161 -34.50 33.88 34.49
N CYS A 162 -33.30 33.57 34.99
CA CYS A 162 -32.39 34.56 35.55
C CYS A 162 -31.46 35.19 34.50
N ASN A 163 -31.11 34.47 33.43
CA ASN A 163 -30.23 34.98 32.36
C ASN A 163 -31.03 35.66 31.22
N GLY A 164 -32.37 35.55 31.25
CA GLY A 164 -33.28 36.09 30.24
C GLY A 164 -33.18 35.35 28.90
N THR A 165 -34.05 35.69 27.94
CA THR A 165 -33.98 35.06 26.62
C THR A 165 -32.60 35.26 25.99
N LEU A 166 -31.96 34.14 25.63
CA LEU A 166 -30.66 34.13 24.98
C LEU A 166 -30.74 34.91 23.66
N TYR A 167 -29.71 35.72 23.40
CA TYR A 167 -29.57 36.50 22.18
C TYR A 167 -28.20 36.24 21.58
N CYS A 168 -28.04 36.60 20.31
CA CYS A 168 -26.77 36.37 19.64
C CYS A 168 -25.78 37.48 19.97
N ASP A 169 -24.80 37.19 20.82
CA ASP A 169 -23.74 38.12 21.17
C ASP A 169 -22.73 38.20 20.02
N LYS A 170 -22.92 39.20 19.16
CA LYS A 170 -22.04 39.51 18.03
C LYS A 170 -20.77 40.25 18.44
N ALA A 171 -20.62 40.65 19.71
CA ALA A 171 -19.43 41.29 20.23
C ALA A 171 -18.37 40.27 20.71
N ALA A 172 -18.76 39.00 20.85
CA ALA A 172 -17.83 37.90 21.10
C ALA A 172 -16.93 37.63 19.88
N ALA A 173 -15.71 37.14 20.13
CA ALA A 173 -14.74 36.78 19.08
C ALA A 173 -15.28 35.72 18.08
N LYS A 174 -16.27 34.93 18.52
CA LYS A 174 -17.17 34.13 17.68
C LYS A 174 -18.59 34.39 18.15
N PRO A 175 -19.52 34.87 17.29
CA PRO A 175 -20.92 35.03 17.64
C PRO A 175 -21.51 33.81 18.36
N SER A 176 -21.99 34.04 19.58
CA SER A 176 -22.49 32.99 20.48
C SER A 176 -23.75 33.40 21.25
N CYS A 177 -24.59 32.44 21.64
CA CYS A 177 -25.81 32.72 22.38
C CYS A 177 -25.50 33.03 23.85
N GLY A 178 -25.89 34.21 24.32
CA GLY A 178 -25.60 34.68 25.69
C GLY A 178 -26.79 35.36 26.36
N GLY A 179 -26.82 35.33 27.69
CA GLY A 179 -27.84 36.00 28.51
C GLY A 179 -27.52 37.47 28.80
N ARG A 180 -28.54 38.32 29.00
CA ARG A 180 -28.34 39.74 29.34
C ARG A 180 -28.09 39.91 30.83
N ASN A 181 -26.86 39.72 31.29
CA ASN A 181 -26.53 40.10 32.66
C ASN A 181 -26.34 41.61 32.78
N SER A 182 -27.31 42.26 33.44
CA SER A 182 -27.18 43.64 33.88
C SER A 182 -26.11 43.76 34.98
N LYS A 183 -25.10 44.61 34.71
CA LYS A 183 -24.11 45.23 35.64
C LYS A 183 -22.85 44.43 36.00
N SER A 184 -21.76 44.88 35.39
CA SER A 184 -20.38 44.84 35.86
C SER A 184 -20.20 45.39 37.28
N THR A 185 -19.51 44.64 38.16
CA THR A 185 -18.87 45.18 39.38
C THR A 185 -17.53 44.43 39.63
N PRO A 186 -16.45 45.11 40.07
CA PRO A 186 -15.07 44.59 40.06
C PRO A 186 -14.71 43.78 41.35
N PRO A 187 -13.51 43.14 41.44
CA PRO A 187 -13.31 41.98 42.30
C PRO A 187 -12.97 42.34 43.75
N ARG A 188 -13.41 41.49 44.69
CA ARG A 188 -13.00 41.50 46.10
C ARG A 188 -12.35 40.18 46.49
N THR A 189 -11.13 40.29 47.00
CA THR A 189 -10.30 39.31 47.71
C THR A 189 -10.93 38.83 49.02
N LEU A 190 -10.70 37.56 49.42
CA LEU A 190 -10.70 36.99 50.81
C LEU A 190 -10.17 35.54 50.70
N THR A 191 -8.94 35.23 51.11
CA THR A 191 -8.46 34.72 52.42
C THR A 191 -9.20 33.52 53.01
N ASP A 192 -8.44 32.42 53.08
CA ASP A 192 -8.31 31.33 54.06
C ASP A 192 -9.35 31.19 55.19
N GLU A 193 -9.87 29.97 55.38
CA GLU A 193 -9.93 29.22 56.65
C GLU A 193 -10.62 27.84 56.44
N THR A 194 -10.00 26.76 56.95
CA THR A 194 -10.54 25.38 57.07
C THR A 194 -11.11 25.17 58.47
N PRO A 195 -12.14 24.30 58.70
CA PRO A 195 -11.92 22.98 59.35
C PRO A 195 -13.09 21.95 59.11
N PRO A 196 -13.23 20.82 59.86
CA PRO A 196 -12.34 19.65 59.94
C PRO A 196 -13.04 18.29 59.68
N PHE A 197 -12.19 17.25 59.59
CA PHE A 197 -12.44 15.82 59.44
C PHE A 197 -13.39 15.15 60.47
N ARG A 198 -14.11 14.10 60.02
CA ARG A 198 -14.59 12.98 60.85
C ARG A 198 -14.25 11.62 60.21
N ARG A 199 -13.69 10.71 61.01
CA ARG A 199 -13.19 9.35 60.68
C ARG A 199 -14.26 8.26 60.75
N LEU A 200 -13.86 7.08 60.24
CA LEU A 200 -14.28 5.67 60.53
C LEU A 200 -15.18 5.07 59.43
N ARG A 201 -15.02 3.84 58.93
CA ARG A 201 -14.27 2.63 59.34
C ARG A 201 -14.16 1.66 58.14
N SER A 202 -13.21 0.74 58.24
CA SER A 202 -12.90 -0.40 57.36
C SER A 202 -13.90 -1.57 57.45
N ALA A 203 -14.12 -2.28 56.34
CA ALA A 203 -14.46 -3.72 56.32
C ALA A 203 -13.95 -4.37 55.02
N GLY A 204 -13.37 -5.57 55.16
CA GLY A 204 -12.72 -6.37 54.11
C GLY A 204 -13.67 -7.20 53.23
N PRO A 205 -13.13 -8.16 52.46
CA PRO A 205 -13.62 -8.50 51.12
C PRO A 205 -14.61 -9.67 51.10
N SER A 206 -15.46 -9.72 50.07
CA SER A 206 -16.15 -10.94 49.66
C SER A 206 -16.06 -11.13 48.15
N SER A 207 -15.57 -12.31 47.79
CA SER A 207 -15.48 -12.87 46.45
C SER A 207 -16.84 -13.31 45.94
N ALA A 208 -17.15 -13.04 44.68
CA ALA A 208 -18.06 -13.89 43.90
C ALA A 208 -17.68 -13.82 42.41
N ARG A 209 -17.33 -14.98 41.87
CA ARG A 209 -17.13 -15.24 40.43
C ARG A 209 -18.49 -15.14 39.73
N ALA A 210 -18.53 -14.47 38.59
CA ALA A 210 -19.50 -14.72 37.53
C ALA A 210 -18.75 -14.71 36.20
N ALA A 211 -18.49 -15.91 35.68
CA ALA A 211 -17.90 -16.16 34.39
C ALA A 211 -19.02 -16.35 33.35
N GLY A 212 -18.77 -15.88 32.13
CA GLY A 212 -19.39 -16.43 30.92
C GLY A 212 -20.49 -15.60 30.27
N MET A 213 -20.16 -14.45 29.65
CA MET A 213 -20.97 -13.92 28.53
C MET A 213 -20.28 -12.83 27.68
N THR A 214 -18.95 -12.88 27.50
CA THR A 214 -18.19 -11.80 26.82
C THR A 214 -17.58 -12.15 25.47
N GLN A 215 -17.72 -13.37 24.95
CA GLN A 215 -16.95 -13.75 23.75
C GLN A 215 -17.53 -13.23 22.41
N ARG A 216 -18.86 -13.07 22.26
CA ARG A 216 -19.49 -12.82 20.94
C ARG A 216 -19.49 -11.37 20.45
N VAL A 217 -19.23 -10.40 21.32
CA VAL A 217 -19.23 -8.96 20.98
C VAL A 217 -17.90 -8.54 20.34
N PHE A 218 -16.80 -9.17 20.75
CA PHE A 218 -15.46 -8.94 20.19
C PHE A 218 -15.31 -9.45 18.74
N ASP A 219 -16.19 -10.34 18.28
CA ASP A 219 -16.13 -10.87 16.91
C ASP A 219 -16.70 -9.90 15.86
N ARG A 220 -17.61 -8.99 16.24
CA ARG A 220 -18.31 -8.08 15.31
C ARG A 220 -17.81 -6.64 15.30
N VAL A 221 -17.19 -6.19 16.38
CA VAL A 221 -16.45 -4.92 16.45
C VAL A 221 -15.06 -5.25 16.96
N LYS A 222 -14.10 -5.34 16.04
CA LYS A 222 -12.69 -5.47 16.42
C LYS A 222 -12.15 -4.06 16.66
N LEU A 223 -12.03 -3.69 17.92
CA LEU A 223 -11.32 -2.48 18.32
C LEU A 223 -9.84 -2.64 17.96
N LYS A 224 -9.43 -1.96 16.89
CA LYS A 224 -8.02 -1.59 16.68
C LYS A 224 -7.63 -0.36 17.52
N SER A 225 -8.53 0.12 18.38
CA SER A 225 -8.37 1.26 19.27
C SER A 225 -8.28 0.82 20.73
N VAL A 226 -7.13 1.12 21.33
CA VAL A 226 -6.85 1.16 22.78
C VAL A 226 -7.11 -0.15 23.52
N GLY A 227 -6.04 -0.90 23.79
CA GLY A 227 -6.08 -1.99 24.76
C GLY A 227 -6.60 -1.49 26.11
N SER A 228 -7.58 -2.21 26.67
CA SER A 228 -8.00 -2.19 28.07
C SER A 228 -7.48 -1.01 28.90
N LEU A 229 -8.28 0.05 29.05
CA LEU A 229 -8.04 1.17 29.98
C LEU A 229 -8.12 0.77 31.46
N ALA A 230 -8.04 -0.52 31.81
CA ALA A 230 -8.18 -1.00 33.19
C ALA A 230 -6.93 -0.79 34.08
N GLY A 231 -5.92 -0.02 33.64
CA GLY A 231 -4.61 0.02 34.30
C GLY A 231 -3.90 1.37 34.49
N LEU A 232 -4.53 2.53 34.22
CA LEU A 232 -3.84 3.83 34.33
C LEU A 232 -4.34 4.66 35.54
N PRO A 233 -3.51 4.93 36.58
CA PRO A 233 -3.95 5.57 37.83
C PRO A 233 -4.27 7.08 37.78
N TRP A 234 -4.16 7.75 36.63
CA TRP A 234 -4.11 9.22 36.57
C TRP A 234 -5.21 9.91 35.75
N ILE A 235 -6.23 9.17 35.28
CA ILE A 235 -7.48 9.75 34.71
C ILE A 235 -8.31 10.54 35.75
N ASN A 236 -7.90 10.53 37.03
CA ASN A 236 -8.68 11.09 38.14
C ASN A 236 -8.16 12.42 38.74
N ARG A 237 -7.41 13.23 37.98
CA ARG A 237 -7.05 14.60 38.41
C ARG A 237 -7.51 15.66 37.40
N GLN A 238 -8.79 16.05 37.51
CA GLN A 238 -9.28 17.36 37.07
C GLN A 238 -8.81 18.45 38.04
N PRO A 239 -8.61 19.71 37.60
CA PRO A 239 -8.70 20.85 38.50
C PRO A 239 -10.07 21.55 38.36
N HIS A 240 -10.55 21.99 39.52
CA HIS A 240 -11.70 22.86 39.80
C HIS A 240 -13.08 22.20 40.05
N ALA A 241 -13.57 22.55 41.24
CA ALA A 241 -14.62 21.91 41.99
C ALA A 241 -16.00 22.36 41.50
N GLY A 242 -16.80 21.40 41.05
CA GLY A 242 -18.20 21.58 40.68
C GLY A 242 -18.90 20.29 40.27
N ALA A 243 -18.17 19.32 39.72
CA ALA A 243 -18.76 18.11 39.13
C ALA A 243 -18.48 16.82 39.92
N ARG A 244 -18.57 16.85 41.26
CA ARG A 244 -18.28 15.66 42.10
C ARG A 244 -19.48 15.05 42.83
N THR A 245 -20.67 15.21 42.25
CA THR A 245 -21.91 14.64 42.79
C THR A 245 -22.69 13.87 41.72
N MET A 246 -22.07 12.97 40.95
CA MET A 246 -22.82 12.00 40.15
C MET A 246 -21.90 10.84 39.76
N LEU A 247 -21.65 9.91 40.70
CA LEU A 247 -21.14 8.54 40.42
C LEU A 247 -21.08 7.74 41.73
N ARG A 248 -22.25 7.63 42.38
CA ARG A 248 -22.65 6.57 43.34
C ARG A 248 -24.08 6.85 43.82
N SER A 249 -24.99 6.99 42.86
CA SER A 249 -26.42 6.83 43.10
C SER A 249 -26.85 5.55 42.40
N ARG A 250 -27.74 4.77 43.04
CA ARG A 250 -28.57 3.79 42.34
C ARG A 250 -29.18 4.46 41.09
N PRO A 251 -29.46 3.72 40.01
CA PRO A 251 -30.20 4.29 38.89
C PRO A 251 -31.45 4.96 39.47
N VAL A 252 -31.55 6.28 39.30
CA VAL A 252 -32.83 6.94 39.47
C VAL A 252 -33.59 6.55 38.22
N ASP A 253 -34.64 5.74 38.37
CA ASP A 253 -35.57 5.47 37.28
C ASP A 253 -36.06 6.83 36.75
N GLY A 254 -35.71 7.16 35.50
CA GLY A 254 -36.17 8.39 34.82
C GLY A 254 -35.11 9.43 34.43
N ALA A 255 -33.80 9.18 34.52
CA ALA A 255 -32.82 10.05 33.86
C ALA A 255 -32.92 9.90 32.33
N PRO A 256 -33.09 10.99 31.55
CA PRO A 256 -33.19 10.88 30.09
C PRO A 256 -31.89 10.32 29.53
N MET A 257 -32.01 9.28 28.69
CA MET A 257 -30.88 8.68 27.99
C MET A 257 -30.21 9.73 27.08
N PRO A 258 -28.88 9.63 26.86
CA PRO A 258 -28.17 10.59 26.03
C PRO A 258 -28.75 10.64 24.62
N THR A 259 -28.84 11.85 24.09
CA THR A 259 -29.12 12.08 22.66
C THR A 259 -27.79 12.08 21.93
N TYR A 260 -27.72 11.35 20.82
CA TYR A 260 -26.52 11.25 20.00
C TYR A 260 -26.79 11.81 18.61
N LEU A 261 -25.75 12.39 18.03
CA LEU A 261 -25.64 12.74 16.63
C LEU A 261 -24.42 12.00 16.06
N ARG A 262 -24.50 11.48 14.84
CA ARG A 262 -23.36 10.91 14.13
C ARG A 262 -22.38 12.03 13.78
N SER A 263 -21.10 11.84 14.08
CA SER A 263 -20.04 12.76 13.67
C SER A 263 -20.10 13.01 12.16
N ARG A 264 -19.88 14.26 11.75
CA ARG A 264 -19.78 14.63 10.31
C ARG A 264 -18.43 14.29 9.69
N HIS A 265 -17.47 13.81 10.49
CA HIS A 265 -16.08 13.57 10.10
C HIS A 265 -15.76 12.08 10.05
N LEU A 266 -16.61 11.32 9.35
CA LEU A 266 -16.51 9.88 9.23
C LEU A 266 -16.44 9.45 7.77
N SER A 267 -15.49 8.57 7.46
CA SER A 267 -15.30 7.99 6.13
C SER A 267 -15.42 6.47 6.20
N TRP A 268 -16.20 5.89 5.29
CA TRP A 268 -16.46 4.44 5.22
C TRP A 268 -15.64 3.76 4.14
N PHE A 269 -15.04 2.63 4.51
CA PHE A 269 -14.24 1.79 3.63
C PHE A 269 -14.65 0.32 3.77
N ARG A 270 -14.30 -0.51 2.79
CA ARG A 270 -14.59 -1.94 2.76
C ARG A 270 -13.34 -2.75 2.45
N ARG A 271 -13.21 -3.92 3.07
CA ARG A 271 -12.23 -4.96 2.70
C ARG A 271 -12.86 -6.32 2.91
N GLY A 272 -13.13 -7.03 1.81
CA GLY A 272 -14.00 -8.22 1.85
C GLY A 272 -15.38 -7.87 2.39
N ASP A 273 -15.89 -8.68 3.32
CA ASP A 273 -17.19 -8.47 3.98
C ASP A 273 -17.14 -7.51 5.18
N ALA A 274 -15.94 -7.02 5.55
CA ALA A 274 -15.76 -6.13 6.69
C ALA A 274 -15.90 -4.65 6.30
N ALA A 275 -16.63 -3.90 7.13
CA ALA A 275 -16.72 -2.46 7.07
C ALA A 275 -15.64 -1.82 7.95
N TYR A 276 -15.01 -0.77 7.45
CA TYR A 276 -14.01 0.00 8.15
C TYR A 276 -14.48 1.45 8.25
N LEU A 277 -14.62 1.93 9.48
CA LEU A 277 -15.00 3.31 9.76
C LEU A 277 -13.75 4.08 10.21
N TYR A 278 -13.37 5.09 9.44
CA TYR A 278 -12.27 5.99 9.76
C TYR A 278 -12.83 7.32 10.26
N HIS A 279 -12.26 7.84 11.34
CA HIS A 279 -12.61 9.16 11.85
C HIS A 279 -11.60 10.21 11.36
N ASP A 280 -12.07 11.14 10.54
CA ASP A 280 -11.23 12.09 9.79
C ASP A 280 -10.55 13.16 10.65
N LEU A 281 -11.05 13.43 11.86
CA LEU A 281 -10.39 14.35 12.80
C LEU A 281 -9.27 13.68 13.59
N TYR A 282 -9.54 12.48 14.13
CA TYR A 282 -8.65 11.85 15.10
C TYR A 282 -7.72 10.79 14.48
N GLY A 283 -8.12 10.25 13.33
CA GLY A 283 -7.45 9.15 12.65
C GLY A 283 -7.75 7.78 13.27
N TYR A 284 -8.84 7.68 14.03
CA TYR A 284 -9.30 6.42 14.60
C TYR A 284 -9.81 5.51 13.49
N LEU A 285 -9.58 4.20 13.65
CA LEU A 285 -10.02 3.18 12.70
C LEU A 285 -10.73 2.06 13.45
N LEU A 286 -11.98 1.81 13.07
CA LEU A 286 -12.80 0.73 13.59
C LEU A 286 -13.05 -0.29 12.49
N GLU A 287 -12.84 -1.57 12.79
CA GLU A 287 -13.24 -2.70 11.94
C GLU A 287 -14.54 -3.27 12.51
N MET A 288 -15.59 -3.33 11.69
CA MET A 288 -16.92 -3.74 12.11
C MET A 288 -17.66 -4.52 11.02
N SER A 289 -18.70 -5.25 11.39
CA SER A 289 -19.60 -5.89 10.44
C SER A 289 -20.44 -4.85 9.67
N ALA A 290 -20.72 -5.11 8.39
CA ALA A 290 -21.41 -4.17 7.50
C ALA A 290 -22.82 -3.77 7.96
N ASP A 291 -23.51 -4.64 8.70
CA ASP A 291 -24.83 -4.40 9.30
C ASP A 291 -24.82 -3.26 10.34
N LEU A 292 -23.67 -2.95 10.95
CA LEU A 292 -23.55 -1.86 11.92
C LEU A 292 -23.57 -0.46 11.27
N LYS A 293 -23.38 -0.36 9.94
CA LYS A 293 -23.50 0.92 9.23
C LYS A 293 -24.90 1.51 9.38
N ALA A 294 -25.95 0.68 9.30
CA ALA A 294 -27.33 1.12 9.47
C ALA A 294 -27.59 1.73 10.86
N LEU A 295 -26.95 1.17 11.90
CA LEU A 295 -27.04 1.71 13.25
C LEU A 295 -26.34 3.07 13.38
N VAL A 296 -25.17 3.25 12.76
CA VAL A 296 -24.48 4.55 12.75
C VAL A 296 -25.28 5.59 11.94
N ASP A 297 -25.83 5.20 10.79
CA ASP A 297 -26.64 6.06 9.92
C ASP A 297 -27.99 6.45 10.55
N PHE A 298 -28.53 5.65 11.48
CA PHE A 298 -29.70 6.03 12.27
C PHE A 298 -29.51 7.36 13.01
N PHE A 299 -28.29 7.64 13.47
CA PHE A 299 -27.93 8.89 14.14
C PHE A 299 -27.48 9.98 13.17
N ALA A 300 -27.75 9.88 11.86
CA ALA A 300 -27.50 10.98 10.92
C ALA A 300 -28.24 12.28 11.29
N THR A 301 -29.29 12.18 12.10
CA THR A 301 -29.90 13.28 12.84
C THR A 301 -29.80 13.02 14.34
N ALA A 302 -29.98 14.05 15.17
CA ALA A 302 -29.94 13.89 16.62
C ALA A 302 -31.08 12.98 17.09
N GLN A 303 -30.74 11.85 17.73
CA GLN A 303 -31.69 10.83 18.18
C GLN A 303 -31.37 10.36 19.60
N PRO A 304 -32.37 10.10 20.46
CA PRO A 304 -32.15 9.47 21.75
C PRO A 304 -31.61 8.04 21.61
N ALA A 305 -30.69 7.62 22.48
CA ALA A 305 -30.17 6.25 22.49
C ALA A 305 -31.26 5.18 22.62
N GLU A 306 -32.37 5.49 23.30
CA GLU A 306 -33.51 4.58 23.44
C GLU A 306 -34.26 4.35 22.13
N ALA A 307 -34.33 5.34 21.24
CA ALA A 307 -34.98 5.21 19.94
C ALA A 307 -34.26 4.16 19.07
N ALA A 308 -32.92 4.11 19.14
CA ALA A 308 -32.16 3.05 18.49
C ALA A 308 -32.43 1.67 19.11
N ALA A 309 -32.58 1.59 20.44
CA ALA A 309 -32.94 0.34 21.12
C ALA A 309 -34.28 -0.22 20.67
N GLN A 310 -35.23 0.65 20.35
CA GLN A 310 -36.53 0.25 19.80
C GLN A 310 -36.41 -0.14 18.31
N ALA A 311 -35.72 0.67 17.50
CA ALA A 311 -35.60 0.46 16.06
C ALA A 311 -34.85 -0.84 15.69
N PHE A 312 -33.87 -1.25 16.50
CA PHE A 312 -33.01 -2.42 16.22
C PHE A 312 -33.25 -3.62 17.17
N ALA A 313 -34.34 -3.61 17.95
CA ALA A 313 -34.66 -4.66 18.93
C ALA A 313 -34.73 -6.09 18.33
N GLY A 314 -35.15 -6.20 17.07
CA GLY A 314 -35.24 -7.47 16.34
C GLY A 314 -33.91 -7.97 15.74
N GLN A 315 -32.88 -7.13 15.71
CA GLN A 315 -31.56 -7.46 15.16
C GLN A 315 -30.56 -7.81 16.26
N TRP A 316 -30.61 -7.10 17.39
CA TRP A 316 -29.68 -7.32 18.51
C TRP A 316 -30.35 -7.19 19.88
N PRO A 317 -29.87 -7.94 20.91
CA PRO A 317 -30.27 -7.72 22.30
C PRO A 317 -29.93 -6.30 22.78
N GLN A 318 -30.79 -5.72 23.63
CA GLN A 318 -30.62 -4.35 24.15
C GLN A 318 -29.27 -4.12 24.83
N ALA A 319 -28.76 -5.09 25.59
CA ALA A 319 -27.45 -5.01 26.24
C ALA A 319 -26.30 -4.93 25.22
N GLN A 320 -26.42 -5.64 24.09
CA GLN A 320 -25.42 -5.61 23.02
C GLN A 320 -25.46 -4.27 22.29
N LEU A 321 -26.65 -3.72 22.02
CA LEU A 321 -26.79 -2.41 21.42
C LEU A 321 -26.19 -1.30 22.30
N GLY A 322 -26.45 -1.34 23.61
CA GLY A 322 -25.85 -0.39 24.56
C GLY A 322 -24.32 -0.41 24.55
N GLN A 323 -23.72 -1.58 24.32
CA GLN A 323 -22.26 -1.70 24.16
C GLN A 323 -21.78 -1.07 22.85
N PHE A 324 -22.47 -1.27 21.72
CA PHE A 324 -22.14 -0.60 20.46
C PHE A 324 -22.19 0.92 20.58
N LEU A 325 -23.26 1.47 21.15
CA LEU A 325 -23.41 2.91 21.37
C LEU A 325 -22.31 3.47 22.29
N GLY A 326 -21.96 2.74 23.36
CA GLY A 326 -20.86 3.13 24.26
C GLY A 326 -19.51 3.17 23.55
N VAL A 327 -19.22 2.19 22.69
CA VAL A 327 -18.01 2.17 21.86
C VAL A 327 -18.01 3.34 20.87
N PHE A 328 -19.12 3.58 20.16
CA PHE A 328 -19.21 4.67 19.20
C PHE A 328 -19.06 6.05 19.86
N ALA A 329 -19.63 6.26 21.04
CA ALA A 329 -19.44 7.49 21.81
C ALA A 329 -17.98 7.67 22.26
N GLN A 330 -17.34 6.59 22.75
CA GLN A 330 -15.94 6.61 23.16
C GLN A 330 -14.99 6.93 21.99
N GLN A 331 -15.29 6.39 20.81
CA GLN A 331 -14.52 6.61 19.58
C GLN A 331 -14.98 7.85 18.80
N LYS A 332 -15.82 8.72 19.38
CA LYS A 332 -16.33 9.96 18.76
C LYS A 332 -17.10 9.75 17.45
N VAL A 333 -17.52 8.52 17.15
CA VAL A 333 -18.44 8.20 16.03
C VAL A 333 -19.82 8.79 16.31
N LEU A 334 -20.26 8.71 17.56
CA LEU A 334 -21.44 9.41 18.06
C LEU A 334 -20.99 10.53 19.01
N VAL A 335 -21.53 11.72 18.80
CA VAL A 335 -21.22 12.94 19.53
C VAL A 335 -22.49 13.53 20.14
N ASP A 336 -22.31 14.43 21.09
CA ASP A 336 -23.41 15.27 21.59
C ASP A 336 -23.82 16.25 20.47
N PRO A 337 -25.11 16.40 20.15
CA PRO A 337 -25.58 17.36 19.14
C PRO A 337 -25.11 18.81 19.37
N ALA A 338 -24.81 19.20 20.61
CA ALA A 338 -24.30 20.53 20.95
C ALA A 338 -22.77 20.64 20.87
N ALA A 339 -22.04 19.55 20.60
CA ALA A 339 -20.58 19.54 20.59
C ALA A 339 -19.99 20.22 19.36
N GLN A 340 -19.03 21.12 19.57
CA GLN A 340 -18.12 21.57 18.53
C GLN A 340 -16.99 20.54 18.35
N GLU A 341 -17.12 19.65 17.35
CA GLU A 341 -16.24 18.49 17.21
C GLU A 341 -14.74 18.82 17.10
N LEU A 342 -14.39 19.96 16.51
CA LEU A 342 -13.01 20.43 16.34
C LEU A 342 -12.33 20.81 17.68
N ASP A 343 -13.09 21.25 18.68
CA ASP A 343 -12.55 21.58 20.00
C ASP A 343 -11.93 20.34 20.67
N GLY A 344 -12.44 19.15 20.32
CA GLY A 344 -11.89 17.89 20.79
C GLY A 344 -10.45 17.64 20.35
N LEU A 345 -9.94 18.30 19.30
CA LEU A 345 -8.56 18.16 18.83
C LEU A 345 -7.54 18.99 19.62
N VAL A 346 -7.96 20.06 20.27
CA VAL A 346 -7.09 21.03 20.98
C VAL A 346 -6.15 20.32 21.96
N HIS A 347 -6.67 19.34 22.70
CA HIS A 347 -5.94 18.60 23.73
C HIS A 347 -5.33 17.28 23.24
N MET A 348 -5.47 16.97 21.96
CA MET A 348 -4.89 15.75 21.40
C MET A 348 -3.42 15.96 21.05
N VAL A 349 -2.65 14.88 21.09
CA VAL A 349 -1.23 14.86 20.73
C VAL A 349 -1.09 14.37 19.30
N PRO A 350 -0.75 15.23 18.32
CA PRO A 350 -0.53 14.78 16.95
C PRO A 350 0.75 13.94 16.85
N ILE A 351 0.70 12.93 15.99
CA ILE A 351 1.86 12.16 15.54
C ILE A 351 1.85 12.10 14.01
N LYS A 352 3.03 12.01 13.40
CA LYS A 352 3.14 11.77 11.97
C LYS A 352 2.73 10.34 11.64
N GLY A 353 1.99 10.18 10.54
CA GLY A 353 1.56 8.89 10.05
C GLY A 353 2.77 8.00 9.73
N PRO A 354 2.66 6.68 9.89
CA PRO A 354 3.73 5.78 9.52
C PRO A 354 3.93 5.81 8.01
N TRP A 355 5.20 5.74 7.56
CA TRP A 355 5.57 5.65 6.14
C TRP A 355 5.22 6.87 5.26
N ILE A 356 4.88 8.00 5.88
CA ILE A 356 4.65 9.27 5.19
C ILE A 356 5.98 9.87 4.73
N LEU A 357 6.01 10.45 3.52
CA LEU A 357 7.18 11.14 2.99
C LEU A 357 6.97 12.66 3.07
N ALA A 358 7.94 13.36 3.66
CA ALA A 358 7.99 14.81 3.64
C ALA A 358 9.39 15.29 3.23
N TRP A 359 9.45 16.03 2.14
CA TRP A 359 10.69 16.59 1.61
C TRP A 359 10.90 18.01 2.12
N HIS A 360 11.99 18.21 2.87
CA HIS A 360 12.42 19.49 3.41
C HIS A 360 13.37 20.17 2.43
N ARG A 361 12.88 21.18 1.69
CA ARG A 361 13.65 21.88 0.67
C ARG A 361 14.62 22.89 1.29
N ASP A 362 15.63 23.29 0.54
CA ASP A 362 16.65 24.25 1.00
C ASP A 362 16.11 25.69 1.11
N ASP A 363 15.01 26.00 0.43
CA ASP A 363 14.25 27.24 0.59
C ASP A 363 13.38 27.27 1.87
N GLY A 364 13.41 26.21 2.67
CA GLY A 364 12.64 26.07 3.91
C GLY A 364 11.23 25.53 3.73
N ALA A 365 10.76 25.35 2.49
CA ALA A 365 9.46 24.76 2.20
C ALA A 365 9.45 23.26 2.51
N VAL A 366 8.29 22.75 2.91
CA VAL A 366 8.07 21.33 3.14
C VAL A 366 7.01 20.82 2.19
N ARG A 367 7.35 19.78 1.41
CA ARG A 367 6.43 19.11 0.50
C ARG A 367 6.15 17.70 1.00
N CYS A 368 4.92 17.46 1.44
CA CYS A 368 4.46 16.13 1.81
C CYS A 368 3.96 15.37 0.57
N VAL A 369 4.15 14.05 0.55
CA VAL A 369 3.59 13.16 -0.48
C VAL A 369 2.59 12.23 0.18
N THR A 370 1.36 12.24 -0.33
CA THR A 370 0.24 11.46 0.20
C THR A 370 -0.48 10.71 -0.91
N SER A 371 -1.20 9.65 -0.57
CA SER A 371 -2.07 8.93 -1.51
C SER A 371 -3.29 8.36 -0.76
N ARG A 372 -4.46 8.38 -1.40
CA ARG A 372 -5.67 7.70 -0.90
C ARG A 372 -5.52 6.18 -1.04
N GLY A 373 -4.96 5.50 -0.04
CA GLY A 373 -5.17 4.06 0.13
C GLY A 373 -4.59 3.10 -0.89
N PHE A 374 -4.90 1.82 -0.62
CA PHE A 374 -4.50 0.65 -1.40
C PHE A 374 -5.52 0.38 -2.51
N GLY A 375 -5.05 0.20 -3.75
CA GLY A 375 -5.85 -0.23 -4.91
C GLY A 375 -5.35 0.36 -6.23
N HIS A 376 -5.64 -0.32 -7.34
CA HIS A 376 -5.41 0.13 -8.72
C HIS A 376 -6.46 1.16 -9.20
N GLU A 377 -7.38 1.55 -8.31
CA GLU A 377 -8.41 2.54 -8.60
C GLU A 377 -7.79 3.92 -8.93
N PRO A 378 -8.31 4.66 -9.93
CA PRO A 378 -7.84 5.99 -10.35
C PRO A 378 -7.73 7.02 -9.21
N TRP A 379 -8.46 6.80 -8.11
CA TRP A 379 -8.53 7.71 -6.97
C TRP A 379 -7.37 7.58 -5.97
N ALA A 380 -6.52 6.54 -6.10
CA ALA A 380 -5.41 6.25 -5.19
C ALA A 380 -4.06 6.88 -5.60
N GLN A 381 -4.05 7.79 -6.58
CA GLN A 381 -2.80 8.36 -7.09
C GLN A 381 -2.05 9.20 -6.03
N PRO A 382 -0.71 9.12 -5.99
CA PRO A 382 0.09 10.00 -5.16
C PRO A 382 -0.11 11.48 -5.52
N GLN A 383 -0.04 12.34 -4.52
CA GLN A 383 -0.24 13.79 -4.66
C GLN A 383 0.74 14.53 -3.76
N PHE A 384 1.11 15.74 -4.19
CA PHE A 384 1.86 16.68 -3.36
C PHE A 384 0.94 17.51 -2.48
N LEU A 385 1.40 17.79 -1.27
CA LEU A 385 0.86 18.83 -0.39
C LEU A 385 2.03 19.74 0.00
N ASP A 386 2.04 20.95 -0.55
CA ASP A 386 2.99 21.98 -0.15
C ASP A 386 2.50 22.65 1.13
N LEU A 387 3.37 22.68 2.14
CA LEU A 387 3.11 23.37 3.40
C LEU A 387 3.62 24.80 3.31
N ASP A 388 2.79 25.76 3.70
CA ASP A 388 3.25 27.13 3.90
C ASP A 388 4.32 27.21 5.02
N PRO A 389 5.09 28.30 5.16
CA PRO A 389 6.17 28.38 6.13
C PRO A 389 5.78 28.06 7.59
N TRP A 390 4.60 28.53 8.02
CA TRP A 390 4.11 28.28 9.38
C TRP A 390 3.65 26.83 9.54
N GLN A 391 2.98 26.27 8.52
CA GLN A 391 2.60 24.85 8.49
C GLN A 391 3.83 23.94 8.46
N ALA A 392 4.88 24.32 7.75
CA ALA A 392 6.15 23.62 7.73
C ALA A 392 6.79 23.59 9.13
N ASP A 393 6.73 24.68 9.88
CA ASP A 393 7.24 24.73 11.25
C ASP A 393 6.35 23.96 12.23
N LEU A 394 5.02 24.01 12.07
CA LEU A 394 4.10 23.12 12.79
C LEU A 394 4.43 21.65 12.53
N TRP A 395 4.61 21.27 11.26
CA TRP A 395 4.99 19.91 10.87
C TRP A 395 6.30 19.47 11.52
N LYS A 396 7.33 20.33 11.51
CA LYS A 396 8.62 20.07 12.18
C LYS A 396 8.46 19.94 13.69
N ALA A 397 7.54 20.68 14.30
CA ALA A 397 7.31 20.67 15.74
C ALA A 397 6.54 19.45 16.24
N ILE A 398 5.80 18.71 15.37
CA ILE A 398 5.10 17.48 15.76
C ILE A 398 6.12 16.42 16.23
N ASP A 399 6.12 16.17 17.53
CA ASP A 399 7.05 15.26 18.22
C ASP A 399 6.36 14.05 18.88
N GLY A 400 5.02 14.05 18.91
CA GLY A 400 4.23 13.03 19.60
C GLY A 400 4.20 13.17 21.12
N GLU A 401 4.60 14.32 21.66
CA GLU A 401 4.63 14.60 23.10
C GLU A 401 3.74 15.80 23.48
N ARG A 402 3.72 16.85 22.65
CA ARG A 402 2.92 18.06 22.89
C ARG A 402 1.53 17.98 22.27
N THR A 403 0.55 18.62 22.90
CA THR A 403 -0.81 18.77 22.35
C THR A 403 -0.84 19.76 21.19
N VAL A 404 -1.89 19.74 20.37
CA VAL A 404 -2.13 20.76 19.32
C VAL A 404 -2.05 22.16 19.90
N GLU A 405 -2.66 22.39 21.06
CA GLU A 405 -2.60 23.67 21.78
C GLU A 405 -1.18 24.09 22.13
N GLN A 406 -0.39 23.19 22.72
CA GLN A 406 0.98 23.48 23.12
C GLN A 406 1.88 23.78 21.92
N LEU A 407 1.66 23.09 20.79
CA LEU A 407 2.37 23.36 19.55
C LEU A 407 2.00 24.72 18.97
N ALA A 408 0.70 25.05 18.96
CA ALA A 408 0.21 26.35 18.49
C ALA A 408 0.77 27.51 19.31
N MET A 409 0.79 27.39 20.65
CA MET A 409 1.32 28.44 21.52
C MET A 409 2.83 28.66 21.30
N ALA A 410 3.60 27.59 21.11
CA ALA A 410 5.03 27.71 20.82
C ALA A 410 5.30 28.43 19.48
N LEU A 411 4.47 28.19 18.46
CA LEU A 411 4.56 28.88 17.17
C LEU A 411 4.08 30.33 17.26
N CYS A 412 3.03 30.59 18.05
CA CYS A 412 2.53 31.93 18.29
C CYS A 412 3.62 32.83 18.87
N GLU A 413 4.40 32.33 19.84
CA GLU A 413 5.57 33.05 20.37
C GLU A 413 6.66 33.27 19.31
N GLN A 414 6.91 32.28 18.44
CA GLN A 414 7.92 32.38 17.37
C GLN A 414 7.54 33.41 16.30
N TYR A 415 6.25 33.52 15.97
CA TYR A 415 5.73 34.36 14.88
C TYR A 415 5.14 35.70 15.35
N ASP A 416 5.14 35.99 16.66
CA ASP A 416 4.44 37.13 17.27
C ASP A 416 2.97 37.21 16.83
N GLY A 417 2.31 36.03 16.82
CA GLY A 417 0.96 35.83 16.32
C GLY A 417 -0.14 36.07 17.35
N ASP A 418 -1.40 35.92 16.93
CA ASP A 418 -2.54 35.91 17.85
C ASP A 418 -2.80 34.46 18.34
N PRO A 419 -2.83 34.21 19.67
CA PRO A 419 -2.97 32.86 20.21
C PRO A 419 -4.24 32.11 19.75
N ALA A 420 -5.37 32.82 19.61
CA ALA A 420 -6.63 32.19 19.23
C ALA A 420 -6.62 31.83 17.74
N MET A 421 -6.06 32.70 16.90
CA MET A 421 -5.90 32.47 15.46
C MET A 421 -4.92 31.34 15.17
N ASP A 422 -3.76 31.31 15.83
CA ASP A 422 -2.77 30.25 15.64
C ASP A 422 -3.24 28.90 16.17
N LEU A 423 -4.00 28.88 17.26
CA LEU A 423 -4.67 27.67 17.74
C LEU A 423 -5.68 27.14 16.71
N GLY A 424 -6.54 28.01 16.18
CA GLY A 424 -7.50 27.66 15.14
C GLY A 424 -6.79 27.10 13.90
N ARG A 425 -5.72 27.75 13.47
CA ARG A 425 -4.90 27.31 12.33
C ARG A 425 -4.24 25.95 12.57
N ALA A 426 -3.74 25.68 13.78
CA ALA A 426 -3.14 24.40 14.15
C ALA A 426 -4.18 23.28 14.14
N VAL A 427 -5.35 23.51 14.73
CA VAL A 427 -6.46 22.55 14.75
C VAL A 427 -6.91 22.20 13.32
N VAL A 428 -7.11 23.21 12.47
CA VAL A 428 -7.51 23.00 11.07
C VAL A 428 -6.43 22.25 10.29
N SER A 429 -5.15 22.61 10.46
CA SER A 429 -4.04 21.93 9.77
C SER A 429 -3.95 20.47 10.18
N VAL A 430 -4.00 20.17 11.49
CA VAL A 430 -3.97 18.79 12.00
C VAL A 430 -5.19 17.99 11.57
N ALA A 431 -6.39 18.59 11.54
CA ALA A 431 -7.60 17.95 11.02
C ALA A 431 -7.45 17.58 9.54
N GLN A 432 -6.98 18.53 8.70
CA GLN A 432 -6.74 18.30 7.28
C GLN A 432 -5.70 17.21 7.02
N TRP A 433 -4.61 17.21 7.79
CA TRP A 433 -3.56 16.20 7.68
C TRP A 433 -4.00 14.82 8.19
N THR A 434 -4.94 14.77 9.14
CA THR A 434 -5.45 13.51 9.70
C THR A 434 -6.53 12.87 8.84
N HIS A 435 -7.25 13.67 8.04
CA HIS A 435 -8.33 13.22 7.16
C HIS A 435 -7.93 12.00 6.32
N SER A 436 -8.86 11.07 6.10
CA SER A 436 -8.64 9.80 5.39
C SER A 436 -8.10 9.97 3.97
N SER A 437 -8.31 11.15 3.38
CA SER A 437 -7.77 11.52 2.07
C SER A 437 -6.30 11.97 2.07
N ARG A 438 -5.70 12.26 3.23
CA ARG A 438 -4.31 12.73 3.39
C ARG A 438 -3.49 11.83 4.31
N GLN A 439 -4.02 11.53 5.50
CA GLN A 439 -3.43 10.62 6.48
C GLN A 439 -1.97 10.88 6.87
N LEU A 440 -1.53 12.13 6.70
CA LEU A 440 -0.21 12.61 7.07
C LEU A 440 0.00 12.57 8.58
N THR A 441 -1.07 12.70 9.37
CA THR A 441 -1.04 12.63 10.83
C THR A 441 -2.08 11.68 11.41
N ARG A 442 -1.88 11.33 12.69
CA ARG A 442 -2.86 10.73 13.60
C ARG A 442 -2.83 11.49 14.91
N THR A 443 -3.83 11.29 15.74
CA THR A 443 -3.86 11.90 17.07
C THR A 443 -3.88 10.86 18.16
N LEU A 444 -3.25 11.17 19.30
CA LEU A 444 -3.21 10.36 20.49
C LEU A 444 -3.87 11.09 21.66
N PRO A 445 -4.57 10.39 22.55
CA PRO A 445 -5.19 10.99 23.74
C PRO A 445 -4.17 11.37 24.82
N ALA A 446 -2.90 10.99 24.66
CA ALA A 446 -1.83 11.27 25.60
C ALA A 446 -0.47 11.26 24.88
N PRO A 447 0.59 11.84 25.48
CA PRO A 447 1.95 11.76 24.96
C PRO A 447 2.41 10.32 24.69
N LYS A 448 3.14 10.12 23.60
CA LYS A 448 3.65 8.81 23.18
C LYS A 448 4.54 8.17 24.24
N SER A 449 5.37 8.97 24.92
CA SER A 449 6.21 8.52 26.05
C SER A 449 5.44 7.88 27.21
N LYS A 450 4.14 8.17 27.37
CA LYS A 450 3.28 7.58 28.42
C LYS A 450 2.63 6.25 28.00
N MET A 451 2.89 5.78 26.79
CA MET A 451 2.29 4.56 26.24
C MET A 451 3.34 3.47 26.11
N SER A 452 3.06 2.27 26.63
CA SER A 452 3.91 1.10 26.44
C SER A 452 3.89 0.58 24.99
N ARG A 453 2.76 0.80 24.30
CA ARG A 453 2.58 0.49 22.87
C ARG A 453 1.59 1.49 22.27
N LEU A 454 1.86 1.92 21.04
CA LEU A 454 0.91 2.74 20.29
C LEU A 454 -0.40 1.99 20.02
N PRO A 455 -1.55 2.68 20.02
CA PRO A 455 -2.81 2.10 19.56
C PRO A 455 -2.68 1.55 18.13
N PRO A 456 -3.27 0.38 17.80
CA PRO A 456 -3.12 -0.21 16.46
C PRO A 456 -3.53 0.71 15.30
N TYR A 457 -4.53 1.58 15.45
CA TYR A 457 -4.90 2.58 14.43
C TYR A 457 -3.75 3.55 14.10
N ALA A 458 -2.93 3.91 15.09
CA ALA A 458 -1.85 4.88 14.94
C ALA A 458 -0.71 4.35 14.05
N THR A 459 -0.62 3.03 13.91
CA THR A 459 0.35 2.34 13.05
C THR A 459 -0.26 1.82 11.74
N SER A 460 -1.55 2.08 11.50
CA SER A 460 -2.27 1.55 10.34
C SER A 460 -2.10 2.42 9.09
N THR A 461 -1.95 1.77 7.94
CA THR A 461 -1.75 2.38 6.61
C THR A 461 -3.02 2.39 5.73
N VAL A 462 -4.21 2.43 6.33
CA VAL A 462 -5.53 2.62 5.66
C VAL A 462 -5.56 3.86 4.71
N PRO A 463 -6.55 4.05 3.81
CA PRO A 463 -7.83 3.36 3.65
C PRO A 463 -7.84 2.24 2.61
N TYR A 464 -8.92 1.48 2.65
CA TYR A 464 -9.32 0.50 1.65
C TYR A 464 -10.25 1.14 0.61
N ALA A 465 -10.89 0.34 -0.25
CA ALA A 465 -11.89 0.83 -1.19
C ALA A 465 -13.07 1.53 -0.46
N PRO A 466 -13.66 2.58 -1.04
CA PRO A 466 -14.88 3.21 -0.50
C PRO A 466 -16.00 2.18 -0.28
N PHE A 467 -16.84 2.41 0.73
CA PHE A 467 -17.90 1.46 1.09
C PHE A 467 -19.13 1.53 0.17
N ASP A 468 -19.54 2.72 -0.25
CA ASP A 468 -20.80 2.97 -0.98
C ASP A 468 -20.64 2.90 -2.51
N GLU A 469 -19.43 2.74 -3.03
CA GLU A 469 -19.24 2.34 -4.43
C GLU A 469 -19.74 0.91 -4.58
N ALA A 470 -20.56 0.67 -5.61
CA ALA A 470 -20.93 -0.69 -5.98
C ALA A 470 -19.66 -1.53 -5.98
N ALA A 471 -19.74 -2.78 -5.52
CA ALA A 471 -18.69 -3.74 -5.83
C ALA A 471 -18.67 -3.85 -7.36
N THR A 472 -17.93 -2.96 -8.03
CA THR A 472 -17.67 -3.00 -9.46
C THR A 472 -16.81 -4.21 -9.80
N HIS A 473 -16.23 -4.85 -8.79
CA HIS A 473 -15.84 -6.23 -8.88
C HIS A 473 -17.08 -7.14 -8.78
N ASP A 474 -17.69 -7.36 -9.93
CA ASP A 474 -17.94 -8.75 -10.30
C ASP A 474 -16.56 -9.44 -10.26
N ASP A 475 -16.23 -10.07 -9.13
CA ASP A 475 -15.00 -10.85 -8.89
C ASP A 475 -14.88 -12.06 -9.85
N GLY A 476 -15.85 -12.24 -10.76
CA GLY A 476 -16.07 -13.41 -11.59
C GLY A 476 -14.99 -13.76 -12.63
N PRO A 477 -14.26 -12.80 -13.26
CA PRO A 477 -13.19 -13.16 -14.21
C PRO A 477 -11.76 -13.00 -13.67
N LEU A 478 -11.50 -12.14 -12.67
CA LEU A 478 -10.15 -11.84 -12.14
C LEU A 478 -9.69 -12.79 -11.02
N ARG A 479 -10.62 -13.59 -10.46
CA ARG A 479 -10.26 -14.73 -9.59
C ARG A 479 -9.98 -16.02 -10.36
N ASP A 480 -10.28 -16.06 -11.66
CA ASP A 480 -9.86 -17.18 -12.50
C ASP A 480 -8.39 -16.98 -12.89
N LEU A 481 -7.51 -17.54 -12.06
CA LEU A 481 -6.07 -17.50 -12.21
C LEU A 481 -5.61 -17.96 -13.61
N ALA A 482 -6.32 -18.91 -14.22
CA ALA A 482 -6.01 -19.37 -15.57
C ALA A 482 -6.37 -18.32 -16.63
N ALA A 483 -7.46 -17.59 -16.47
CA ALA A 483 -7.85 -16.48 -17.34
C ALA A 483 -6.91 -15.27 -17.20
N TYR A 484 -6.46 -14.99 -15.97
CA TYR A 484 -5.48 -13.93 -15.68
C TYR A 484 -4.15 -14.18 -16.40
N HIS A 485 -3.55 -15.37 -16.28
CA HIS A 485 -2.29 -15.66 -16.96
C HIS A 485 -2.41 -15.65 -18.50
N GLN A 486 -3.59 -15.93 -19.04
CA GLN A 486 -3.83 -15.91 -20.49
C GLN A 486 -4.01 -14.49 -21.06
N THR A 487 -4.63 -13.57 -20.30
CA THR A 487 -5.09 -12.28 -20.86
C THR A 487 -4.87 -11.04 -19.98
N GLY A 488 -4.55 -11.22 -18.69
CA GLY A 488 -4.41 -10.15 -17.71
C GLY A 488 -3.05 -9.43 -17.72
N ILE A 489 -1.99 -10.08 -18.21
CA ILE A 489 -0.64 -9.50 -18.28
C ILE A 489 -0.45 -8.80 -19.64
N ALA A 490 -0.54 -7.47 -19.65
CA ALA A 490 -0.36 -6.66 -20.86
C ALA A 490 1.10 -6.24 -21.10
N ASP A 491 1.85 -5.90 -20.04
CA ASP A 491 3.27 -5.55 -20.09
C ASP A 491 4.05 -6.36 -19.04
N ALA A 492 4.95 -7.20 -19.52
CA ALA A 492 5.73 -8.11 -18.69
C ALA A 492 6.70 -7.38 -17.74
N GLU A 493 7.28 -6.25 -18.12
CA GLU A 493 8.25 -5.54 -17.25
C GLU A 493 7.51 -4.66 -16.23
N ALA A 494 6.40 -4.02 -16.64
CA ALA A 494 5.54 -3.27 -15.73
C ALA A 494 4.95 -4.16 -14.63
N GLN A 495 4.63 -5.42 -14.93
CA GLN A 495 4.11 -6.37 -13.94
C GLN A 495 5.03 -6.51 -12.73
N PHE A 496 6.34 -6.69 -12.95
CA PHE A 496 7.28 -6.87 -11.84
C PHE A 496 7.72 -5.54 -11.17
N GLU A 497 7.85 -4.47 -11.96
CA GLU A 497 8.24 -3.14 -11.45
C GLU A 497 7.11 -2.46 -10.65
N GLU A 498 5.84 -2.81 -10.90
CA GLU A 498 4.68 -2.12 -10.33
C GLU A 498 3.79 -3.02 -9.46
N ASN A 499 3.64 -4.31 -9.78
CA ASN A 499 2.57 -5.18 -9.24
C ASN A 499 3.08 -6.36 -8.39
N GLU A 500 3.91 -7.24 -8.95
CA GLU A 500 4.40 -8.48 -8.33
C GLU A 500 5.91 -8.42 -8.12
N THR A 501 6.37 -8.13 -6.90
CA THR A 501 7.81 -8.04 -6.66
C THR A 501 8.30 -9.30 -5.99
N THR A 502 9.29 -9.92 -6.64
CA THR A 502 9.98 -11.11 -6.16
C THR A 502 11.32 -10.74 -5.52
N LEU A 503 11.81 -11.57 -4.60
CA LEU A 503 13.13 -11.44 -4.01
C LEU A 503 14.22 -11.54 -5.08
N SER A 504 14.05 -12.45 -6.04
CA SER A 504 14.91 -12.58 -7.21
C SER A 504 14.98 -11.30 -8.06
N HIS A 505 13.86 -10.59 -8.24
CA HIS A 505 13.81 -9.31 -8.94
C HIS A 505 14.52 -8.19 -8.14
N LEU A 506 14.28 -8.11 -6.83
CA LEU A 506 14.93 -7.12 -5.95
C LEU A 506 16.46 -7.24 -5.95
N LEU A 507 16.97 -8.47 -6.03
CA LEU A 507 18.40 -8.79 -6.02
C LEU A 507 18.92 -9.21 -7.41
N SER A 508 18.27 -8.73 -8.46
CA SER A 508 18.66 -9.02 -9.85
C SER A 508 19.89 -8.24 -10.33
N ASP A 509 20.39 -7.31 -9.51
CA ASP A 509 21.65 -6.59 -9.73
C ASP A 509 22.69 -6.99 -8.66
N PRO A 510 23.99 -6.89 -8.97
CA PRO A 510 25.06 -7.13 -8.00
C PRO A 510 24.83 -6.38 -6.69
N HIS A 511 24.71 -7.11 -5.58
CA HIS A 511 24.32 -6.50 -4.30
C HIS A 511 25.28 -6.89 -3.16
N PRO A 512 25.63 -5.97 -2.24
CA PRO A 512 26.49 -6.29 -1.10
C PRO A 512 25.98 -7.44 -0.23
N ALA A 513 24.65 -7.60 -0.09
CA ALA A 513 24.07 -8.72 0.66
C ALA A 513 24.39 -10.11 0.07
N LEU A 514 24.85 -10.17 -1.18
CA LEU A 514 25.27 -11.38 -1.89
C LEU A 514 26.75 -11.31 -2.33
N ASP A 515 27.55 -10.52 -1.59
CA ASP A 515 28.98 -10.31 -1.85
C ASP A 515 29.29 -9.80 -3.27
N GLY A 516 28.41 -8.94 -3.81
CA GLY A 516 28.57 -8.35 -5.14
C GLY A 516 28.14 -9.27 -6.29
N ARG A 517 27.43 -10.36 -6.00
CA ARG A 517 26.75 -11.21 -7.00
C ARG A 517 25.27 -10.83 -7.12
N THR A 518 24.63 -11.28 -8.19
CA THR A 518 23.17 -11.27 -8.32
C THR A 518 22.56 -12.50 -7.64
N TYR A 519 21.25 -12.47 -7.39
CA TYR A 519 20.48 -13.62 -6.90
C TYR A 519 20.73 -14.88 -7.75
N ALA A 520 20.64 -14.74 -9.08
CA ALA A 520 20.80 -15.85 -10.00
C ALA A 520 22.23 -16.41 -10.01
N GLN A 521 23.25 -15.55 -9.92
CA GLN A 521 24.64 -15.99 -9.81
C GLN A 521 24.88 -16.79 -8.53
N THR A 522 24.40 -16.29 -7.39
CA THR A 522 24.51 -17.00 -6.11
C THR A 522 23.79 -18.35 -6.16
N LEU A 523 22.61 -18.42 -6.80
CA LEU A 523 21.89 -19.68 -6.93
C LEU A 523 22.57 -20.67 -7.90
N ALA A 524 23.25 -20.18 -8.95
CA ALA A 524 24.11 -21.01 -9.79
C ALA A 524 25.26 -21.63 -8.97
N ASP A 525 25.94 -20.83 -8.13
CA ASP A 525 27.01 -21.32 -7.25
C ASP A 525 26.49 -22.42 -6.31
N VAL A 526 25.34 -22.18 -5.67
CA VAL A 526 24.67 -23.16 -4.80
C VAL A 526 24.34 -24.45 -5.56
N ALA A 527 23.81 -24.34 -6.78
CA ALA A 527 23.46 -25.50 -7.60
C ALA A 527 24.69 -26.32 -8.02
N LEU A 528 25.83 -25.68 -8.26
CA LEU A 528 27.10 -26.35 -8.56
C LEU A 528 27.69 -27.01 -7.30
N ASP A 529 27.71 -26.29 -6.18
CA ASP A 529 28.26 -26.78 -4.90
C ASP A 529 27.46 -27.98 -4.36
N ARG A 530 26.14 -27.96 -4.54
CA ARG A 530 25.24 -29.08 -4.18
C ARG A 530 25.12 -30.15 -5.27
N ALA A 531 25.84 -30.01 -6.38
CA ALA A 531 25.81 -30.92 -7.53
C ALA A 531 24.40 -31.16 -8.13
N TRP A 532 23.54 -30.14 -8.09
CA TRP A 532 22.23 -30.17 -8.77
C TRP A 532 22.40 -30.07 -10.29
N ALA A 533 23.40 -29.32 -10.75
CA ALA A 533 23.83 -29.28 -12.14
C ALA A 533 25.19 -29.98 -12.27
N GLY A 534 25.30 -30.91 -13.22
CA GLY A 534 26.57 -31.60 -13.50
C GLY A 534 27.59 -30.65 -14.14
N ALA A 535 28.85 -30.70 -13.68
CA ALA A 535 29.97 -29.84 -14.11
C ALA A 535 30.45 -30.02 -15.56
N GLY A 536 29.60 -30.51 -16.46
CA GLY A 536 29.93 -30.73 -17.87
C GLY A 536 28.70 -30.64 -18.76
N ARG A 537 27.62 -31.34 -18.38
CA ARG A 537 26.32 -31.33 -19.06
C ARG A 537 25.21 -31.27 -18.04
N ALA A 538 24.19 -30.47 -18.31
CA ALA A 538 22.94 -30.46 -17.55
C ALA A 538 21.76 -30.11 -18.45
N HIS A 539 20.61 -30.75 -18.19
CA HIS A 539 19.31 -30.33 -18.68
C HIS A 539 18.53 -29.73 -17.52
N ILE A 540 18.31 -28.42 -17.60
CA ILE A 540 17.65 -27.62 -16.57
C ILE A 540 16.30 -27.15 -17.12
N VAL A 541 15.28 -27.22 -16.28
CA VAL A 541 13.94 -26.69 -16.58
C VAL A 541 13.58 -25.65 -15.53
N GLU A 542 13.15 -24.48 -15.99
CA GLU A 542 12.54 -23.44 -15.16
C GLU A 542 11.03 -23.42 -15.40
N VAL A 543 10.23 -23.41 -14.33
CA VAL A 543 8.77 -23.29 -14.38
C VAL A 543 8.37 -21.93 -13.84
N GLY A 544 7.78 -21.10 -14.71
CA GLY A 544 7.47 -19.69 -14.49
C GLY A 544 8.72 -18.82 -14.55
N GLY A 545 8.98 -18.19 -15.70
CA GLY A 545 10.24 -17.49 -15.96
C GLY A 545 10.19 -15.97 -15.79
N GLY A 546 9.02 -15.41 -15.45
CA GLY A 546 8.79 -13.97 -15.43
C GLY A 546 9.22 -13.31 -16.74
N THR A 547 10.04 -12.26 -16.68
CA THR A 547 10.59 -11.61 -17.89
C THR A 547 11.79 -12.34 -18.51
N GLY A 548 12.21 -13.49 -17.96
CA GLY A 548 13.40 -14.24 -18.37
C GLY A 548 14.72 -13.65 -17.85
N ARG A 549 14.68 -12.66 -16.95
CA ARG A 549 15.91 -12.05 -16.36
C ARG A 549 16.69 -13.06 -15.53
N PHE A 550 15.99 -13.81 -14.69
CA PHE A 550 16.60 -14.82 -13.84
C PHE A 550 17.26 -15.91 -14.69
N ALA A 551 16.52 -16.46 -15.66
CA ALA A 551 17.03 -17.40 -16.66
C ALA A 551 18.31 -16.91 -17.35
N GLU A 552 18.32 -15.68 -17.86
CA GLU A 552 19.47 -15.10 -18.56
C GLU A 552 20.73 -15.07 -17.67
N GLN A 553 20.59 -14.58 -16.44
CA GLN A 553 21.71 -14.46 -15.51
C GLN A 553 22.17 -15.83 -15.01
N LEU A 554 21.24 -16.75 -14.72
CA LEU A 554 21.54 -18.09 -14.25
C LEU A 554 22.29 -18.89 -15.34
N VAL A 555 21.79 -18.88 -16.57
CA VAL A 555 22.43 -19.53 -17.73
C VAL A 555 23.83 -18.95 -17.97
N THR A 556 23.97 -17.64 -17.88
CA THR A 556 25.28 -16.96 -18.06
C THR A 556 26.29 -17.39 -17.00
N ALA A 557 25.86 -17.52 -15.74
CA ALA A 557 26.71 -18.00 -14.66
C ALA A 557 27.08 -19.49 -14.84
N LEU A 558 26.11 -20.34 -15.13
CA LEU A 558 26.32 -21.80 -15.22
C LEU A 558 27.20 -22.20 -16.39
N ARG A 559 27.11 -21.53 -17.54
CA ARG A 559 27.88 -21.90 -18.75
C ARG A 559 29.39 -21.85 -18.60
N GLN A 560 29.88 -21.15 -17.58
CA GLN A 560 31.31 -21.15 -17.25
C GLN A 560 31.79 -22.54 -16.79
N THR A 561 30.89 -23.31 -16.16
CA THR A 561 31.18 -24.62 -15.57
C THR A 561 30.44 -25.76 -16.29
N VAL A 562 29.32 -25.47 -16.95
CA VAL A 562 28.47 -26.43 -17.66
C VAL A 562 28.41 -26.04 -19.16
N PRO A 563 29.42 -26.40 -19.96
CA PRO A 563 29.49 -25.99 -21.37
C PRO A 563 28.39 -26.62 -22.24
N ASP A 564 27.92 -27.84 -21.91
CA ASP A 564 26.80 -28.52 -22.59
C ASP A 564 25.50 -28.33 -21.80
N LEU A 565 25.04 -27.09 -21.72
CA LEU A 565 23.82 -26.71 -20.99
C LEU A 565 22.60 -26.67 -21.92
N ALA A 566 21.59 -27.47 -21.59
CA ALA A 566 20.24 -27.33 -22.10
C ALA A 566 19.36 -26.66 -21.03
N TYR A 567 18.70 -25.56 -21.37
CA TYR A 567 17.87 -24.79 -20.45
C TYR A 567 16.51 -24.48 -21.09
N THR A 568 15.43 -24.89 -20.44
CA THR A 568 14.06 -24.68 -20.93
C THR A 568 13.24 -23.92 -19.91
N VAL A 569 12.75 -22.74 -20.27
CA VAL A 569 11.71 -22.05 -19.50
C VAL A 569 10.34 -22.53 -19.96
N ILE A 570 9.47 -22.90 -19.03
CA ILE A 570 8.08 -23.27 -19.27
C ILE A 570 7.19 -22.26 -18.57
N ASP A 571 6.36 -21.56 -19.33
CA ASP A 571 5.49 -20.50 -18.83
C ASP A 571 4.08 -20.63 -19.41
N ALA A 572 3.05 -20.35 -18.61
CA ALA A 572 1.66 -20.40 -19.06
C ALA A 572 1.24 -19.12 -19.78
N SER A 573 1.90 -17.99 -19.51
CA SER A 573 1.53 -16.68 -20.03
C SER A 573 2.13 -16.41 -21.42
N PRO A 574 1.31 -16.12 -22.45
CA PRO A 574 1.80 -15.72 -23.77
C PRO A 574 2.65 -14.44 -23.78
N ALA A 575 2.32 -13.47 -22.91
CA ALA A 575 3.04 -12.21 -22.81
C ALA A 575 4.44 -12.41 -22.22
N LEU A 576 4.53 -13.13 -21.10
CA LEU A 576 5.81 -13.48 -20.46
C LEU A 576 6.65 -14.37 -21.38
N HIS A 577 6.04 -15.38 -22.01
CA HIS A 577 6.72 -16.25 -22.98
C HIS A 577 7.36 -15.45 -24.12
N SER A 578 6.66 -14.46 -24.67
CA SER A 578 7.20 -13.60 -25.73
C SER A 578 8.43 -12.81 -25.27
N ALA A 579 8.39 -12.26 -24.05
CA ALA A 579 9.53 -11.56 -23.45
C ALA A 579 10.72 -12.50 -23.21
N GLN A 580 10.45 -13.72 -22.71
CA GLN A 580 11.46 -14.74 -22.46
C GLN A 580 12.12 -15.21 -23.76
N VAL A 581 11.35 -15.48 -24.83
CA VAL A 581 11.91 -15.85 -26.14
C VAL A 581 12.85 -14.77 -26.66
N ALA A 582 12.43 -13.50 -26.58
CA ALA A 582 13.26 -12.38 -27.03
C ALA A 582 14.57 -12.27 -26.23
N ARG A 583 14.49 -12.37 -24.90
CA ARG A 583 15.66 -12.26 -24.01
C ARG A 583 16.62 -13.43 -24.16
N LEU A 584 16.09 -14.66 -24.21
CA LEU A 584 16.90 -15.88 -24.26
C LEU A 584 17.52 -16.14 -25.64
N ALA A 585 17.00 -15.55 -26.72
CA ALA A 585 17.56 -15.71 -28.06
C ALA A 585 19.05 -15.32 -28.15
N ALA A 586 19.48 -14.33 -27.34
CA ALA A 586 20.88 -13.88 -27.29
C ALA A 586 21.84 -14.93 -26.70
N LEU A 587 21.32 -15.91 -25.98
CA LEU A 587 22.13 -16.96 -25.33
C LEU A 587 22.46 -18.08 -26.30
N GLY A 588 21.85 -18.18 -27.48
CA GLY A 588 22.18 -19.19 -28.48
C GLY A 588 21.70 -20.60 -28.13
N ASN A 589 22.30 -21.61 -28.77
CA ASN A 589 21.74 -22.96 -28.84
C ASN A 589 21.59 -23.62 -27.46
N GLY A 590 20.51 -24.41 -27.32
CA GLY A 590 20.20 -25.17 -26.09
C GLY A 590 19.35 -24.40 -25.07
N VAL A 591 19.12 -23.10 -25.27
CA VAL A 591 18.33 -22.26 -24.34
C VAL A 591 17.07 -21.77 -25.06
N HIS A 592 15.90 -22.03 -24.49
CA HIS A 592 14.63 -21.64 -25.09
C HIS A 592 13.50 -21.51 -24.06
N ALA A 593 12.44 -20.81 -24.46
CA ALA A 593 11.20 -20.72 -23.71
C ALA A 593 10.06 -21.41 -24.47
N ARG A 594 9.17 -22.09 -23.76
CA ARG A 594 8.03 -22.81 -24.32
C ARG A 594 6.78 -22.50 -23.51
N LEU A 595 5.64 -22.33 -24.19
CA LEU A 595 4.35 -22.30 -23.53
C LEU A 595 4.00 -23.66 -22.92
N GLY A 596 3.53 -23.66 -21.67
CA GLY A 596 3.09 -24.87 -20.98
C GLY A 596 2.53 -24.63 -19.59
N ASP A 597 1.75 -25.58 -19.10
CA ASP A 597 1.12 -25.55 -17.78
C ASP A 597 2.00 -26.27 -16.74
N ALA A 598 2.11 -25.69 -15.54
CA ALA A 598 2.94 -26.24 -14.47
C ALA A 598 2.46 -27.62 -13.97
N GLY A 599 1.14 -27.87 -14.01
CA GLY A 599 0.54 -29.16 -13.68
C GLY A 599 0.67 -30.20 -14.80
N ALA A 600 1.06 -29.79 -16.01
CA ALA A 600 1.19 -30.64 -17.19
C ALA A 600 2.41 -30.25 -18.05
N LEU A 601 3.61 -30.35 -17.48
CA LEU A 601 4.86 -29.91 -18.11
C LEU A 601 5.16 -30.63 -19.45
N GLY A 602 4.62 -31.82 -19.70
CA GLY A 602 4.86 -32.55 -20.95
C GLY A 602 6.33 -32.90 -21.20
N LEU A 603 7.11 -33.03 -20.13
CA LEU A 603 8.51 -33.43 -20.18
C LEU A 603 8.64 -34.96 -20.27
N PRO A 604 9.63 -35.49 -21.01
CA PRO A 604 9.90 -36.93 -20.98
C PRO A 604 10.28 -37.38 -19.56
N ALA A 605 9.89 -38.60 -19.19
CA ALA A 605 10.26 -39.18 -17.90
C ALA A 605 11.79 -39.27 -17.77
N GLN A 606 12.31 -38.98 -16.58
CA GLN A 606 13.75 -39.06 -16.26
C GLN A 606 14.63 -38.30 -17.27
N SER A 607 14.24 -37.08 -17.63
CA SER A 607 14.94 -36.26 -18.61
C SER A 607 15.63 -35.03 -18.02
N VAL A 608 15.29 -34.64 -16.80
CA VAL A 608 15.75 -33.38 -16.18
C VAL A 608 16.76 -33.67 -15.07
N ASP A 609 17.87 -32.94 -15.09
CA ASP A 609 18.89 -32.99 -14.03
C ASP A 609 18.48 -32.06 -12.88
N TRP A 610 18.07 -30.84 -13.21
CA TRP A 610 17.60 -29.85 -12.24
C TRP A 610 16.33 -29.13 -12.72
N LEU A 611 15.27 -29.13 -11.91
CA LEU A 611 14.08 -28.32 -12.13
C LEU A 611 14.03 -27.16 -11.11
N VAL A 612 13.76 -25.95 -11.55
CA VAL A 612 13.58 -24.79 -10.68
C VAL A 612 12.21 -24.16 -10.91
N SER A 613 11.52 -23.79 -9.84
CA SER A 613 10.35 -22.93 -9.87
C SER A 613 10.55 -21.88 -8.79
N ASN A 614 10.86 -20.65 -9.20
CA ASN A 614 11.34 -19.61 -8.29
C ASN A 614 10.28 -18.52 -8.11
N GLU A 615 9.56 -18.55 -6.98
CA GLU A 615 8.51 -17.58 -6.63
C GLU A 615 7.38 -17.61 -7.67
N VAL A 616 6.71 -18.77 -7.73
CA VAL A 616 5.70 -19.13 -8.77
C VAL A 616 4.61 -20.04 -8.17
N ILE A 617 4.95 -20.89 -7.20
CA ILE A 617 4.02 -21.92 -6.72
C ILE A 617 2.87 -21.36 -5.87
N ALA A 618 2.95 -20.10 -5.43
CA ALA A 618 1.84 -19.37 -4.81
C ALA A 618 0.78 -18.91 -5.85
N ASP A 619 1.18 -18.77 -7.11
CA ASP A 619 0.31 -18.44 -8.25
C ASP A 619 -0.25 -19.68 -8.94
N LEU A 620 -0.27 -20.81 -8.23
CA LEU A 620 -0.87 -22.05 -8.71
C LEU A 620 -2.20 -22.30 -8.02
N ARG A 621 -3.11 -22.95 -8.75
CA ARG A 621 -4.50 -23.17 -8.33
C ARG A 621 -4.65 -23.72 -6.91
N ILE A 622 -5.51 -23.06 -6.13
CA ILE A 622 -6.03 -23.53 -4.84
C ILE A 622 -7.43 -24.13 -5.06
N GLY A 623 -7.69 -25.28 -4.45
CA GLY A 623 -9.03 -25.86 -4.36
C GLY A 623 -9.57 -25.78 -2.93
N MET A 624 -10.86 -25.51 -2.79
CA MET A 624 -11.51 -25.36 -1.48
C MET A 624 -12.25 -26.65 -1.10
N VAL A 625 -12.12 -27.08 0.16
CA VAL A 625 -12.81 -28.27 0.67
C VAL A 625 -13.57 -27.91 1.95
N THR A 626 -14.82 -28.35 2.07
CA THR A 626 -15.60 -28.14 3.28
C THR A 626 -15.27 -29.18 4.36
N ARG A 627 -15.46 -28.83 5.64
CA ARG A 627 -15.32 -29.79 6.75
C ARG A 627 -16.20 -31.02 6.59
N PRO A 628 -17.50 -30.89 6.25
CA PRO A 628 -18.36 -32.06 6.03
C PRO A 628 -17.81 -33.00 4.96
N SER A 629 -17.26 -32.47 3.87
CA SER A 629 -16.67 -33.29 2.80
C SER A 629 -15.40 -34.03 3.23
N LEU A 630 -14.57 -33.43 4.09
CA LEU A 630 -13.42 -34.11 4.69
C LEU A 630 -13.85 -35.26 5.61
N ASP A 631 -14.86 -35.03 6.44
CA ASP A 631 -15.35 -36.02 7.41
C ASP A 631 -16.08 -37.19 6.71
N ALA A 632 -16.88 -36.89 5.69
CA ALA A 632 -17.62 -37.88 4.92
C ALA A 632 -16.76 -38.60 3.87
N GLY A 633 -15.66 -37.98 3.43
CA GLY A 633 -14.83 -38.47 2.33
C GLY A 633 -15.49 -38.35 0.95
N THR A 634 -16.55 -37.55 0.83
CA THR A 634 -17.29 -37.32 -0.43
C THR A 634 -17.56 -35.83 -0.59
N ALA A 635 -17.36 -35.31 -1.81
CA ALA A 635 -17.55 -33.89 -2.09
C ALA A 635 -19.04 -33.48 -2.07
N ASP A 636 -19.35 -32.40 -1.36
CA ASP A 636 -20.60 -31.65 -1.49
C ASP A 636 -20.53 -30.63 -2.65
N ALA A 637 -21.55 -29.78 -2.76
CA ALA A 637 -21.65 -28.79 -3.84
C ALA A 637 -20.60 -27.66 -3.75
N ASP A 638 -20.10 -27.39 -2.54
CA ASP A 638 -19.16 -26.30 -2.25
C ASP A 638 -17.71 -26.78 -2.17
N THR A 639 -17.48 -28.07 -2.44
CA THR A 639 -16.16 -28.71 -2.38
C THR A 639 -15.60 -28.97 -3.76
N ASP A 640 -14.34 -28.58 -3.95
CA ASP A 640 -13.54 -28.98 -5.08
C ASP A 640 -13.21 -30.49 -5.01
N PRO A 641 -13.76 -31.31 -5.93
CA PRO A 641 -13.61 -32.76 -5.86
C PRO A 641 -12.16 -33.21 -6.10
N GLU A 642 -11.38 -32.45 -6.85
CA GLU A 642 -9.97 -32.76 -7.08
C GLU A 642 -9.14 -32.49 -5.83
N ALA A 643 -9.38 -31.37 -5.16
CA ALA A 643 -8.73 -31.04 -3.89
C ALA A 643 -8.99 -32.12 -2.83
N LEU A 644 -10.25 -32.57 -2.70
CA LEU A 644 -10.61 -33.65 -1.78
C LEU A 644 -9.88 -34.96 -2.14
N ALA A 645 -9.82 -35.31 -3.43
CA ALA A 645 -9.13 -36.50 -3.89
C ALA A 645 -7.63 -36.46 -3.57
N LEU A 646 -6.97 -35.30 -3.71
CA LEU A 646 -5.56 -35.11 -3.35
C LEU A 646 -5.34 -35.24 -1.85
N VAL A 647 -6.22 -34.67 -1.03
CA VAL A 647 -6.18 -34.84 0.44
C VAL A 647 -6.22 -36.32 0.82
N GLN A 648 -7.12 -37.09 0.22
CA GLN A 648 -7.26 -38.52 0.48
C GLN A 648 -6.07 -39.33 -0.03
N HIS A 649 -5.62 -39.05 -1.25
CA HIS A 649 -4.54 -39.80 -1.90
C HIS A 649 -3.21 -39.65 -1.16
N TYR A 650 -2.85 -38.42 -0.78
CA TYR A 650 -1.58 -38.12 -0.10
C TYR A 650 -1.68 -38.16 1.43
N GLY A 651 -2.90 -38.19 1.98
CA GLY A 651 -3.16 -38.16 3.42
C GLY A 651 -2.73 -36.84 4.03
N LEU A 652 -3.21 -35.72 3.48
CA LEU A 652 -2.86 -34.37 3.93
C LEU A 652 -3.56 -34.03 5.25
N ASN A 653 -2.81 -33.54 6.24
CA ASN A 653 -3.37 -33.19 7.55
C ASN A 653 -4.11 -31.84 7.49
N CYS A 654 -5.43 -31.88 7.60
CA CYS A 654 -6.30 -30.70 7.54
C CYS A 654 -7.01 -30.40 8.87
N ALA A 655 -6.63 -31.07 9.98
CA ALA A 655 -7.37 -31.01 11.24
C ALA A 655 -7.47 -29.59 11.82
N ALA A 656 -6.42 -28.78 11.66
CA ALA A 656 -6.36 -27.40 12.15
C ALA A 656 -6.58 -26.34 11.05
N ALA A 657 -7.05 -26.75 9.86
CA ALA A 657 -7.24 -25.84 8.74
C ALA A 657 -8.39 -24.85 8.99
N PRO A 658 -8.29 -23.59 8.49
CA PRO A 658 -9.44 -22.68 8.45
C PRO A 658 -10.57 -23.25 7.57
N GLU A 659 -11.79 -22.72 7.72
CA GLU A 659 -12.95 -23.10 6.92
C GLU A 659 -13.33 -21.96 5.94
N PRO A 660 -13.52 -22.22 4.63
CA PRO A 660 -13.26 -23.50 3.94
C PRO A 660 -11.76 -23.85 3.94
N VAL A 661 -11.42 -25.14 3.77
CA VAL A 661 -10.04 -25.66 3.81
C VAL A 661 -9.34 -25.45 2.46
N PRO A 662 -8.32 -24.58 2.36
CA PRO A 662 -7.59 -24.35 1.11
C PRO A 662 -6.53 -25.44 0.88
N ILE A 663 -6.55 -26.05 -0.31
CA ILE A 663 -5.63 -27.10 -0.74
C ILE A 663 -4.86 -26.66 -1.98
N GLN A 664 -3.53 -26.84 -1.97
CA GLN A 664 -2.61 -26.42 -3.03
C GLN A 664 -2.60 -27.39 -4.22
N VAL A 665 -3.69 -27.41 -4.98
CA VAL A 665 -3.89 -28.35 -6.11
C VAL A 665 -2.79 -28.18 -7.16
N GLY A 666 -2.54 -26.97 -7.63
CA GLY A 666 -1.57 -26.72 -8.71
C GLY A 666 -0.13 -27.05 -8.29
N ALA A 667 0.29 -26.64 -7.09
CA ALA A 667 1.62 -26.99 -6.57
C ALA A 667 1.77 -28.52 -6.35
N THR A 668 0.70 -29.21 -5.94
CA THR A 668 0.68 -30.67 -5.83
C THR A 668 0.88 -31.32 -7.21
N ARG A 669 0.18 -30.85 -8.24
CA ARG A 669 0.35 -31.32 -9.63
C ARG A 669 1.74 -31.07 -10.16
N LEU A 670 2.34 -29.93 -9.87
CA LEU A 670 3.73 -29.65 -10.24
C LEU A 670 4.69 -30.67 -9.63
N ILE A 671 4.53 -31.04 -8.34
CA ILE A 671 5.38 -32.06 -7.70
C ILE A 671 5.20 -33.44 -8.35
N GLU A 672 3.99 -33.79 -8.80
CA GLU A 672 3.77 -35.01 -9.59
C GLU A 672 4.56 -34.98 -10.90
N GLN A 673 4.57 -33.85 -11.62
CA GLN A 673 5.38 -33.68 -12.83
C GLN A 673 6.88 -33.75 -12.52
N VAL A 674 7.34 -33.17 -11.41
CA VAL A 674 8.72 -33.25 -10.93
C VAL A 674 9.13 -34.72 -10.72
N ALA A 675 8.31 -35.50 -10.02
CA ALA A 675 8.61 -36.91 -9.74
C ALA A 675 8.77 -37.75 -11.02
N VAL A 676 8.02 -37.42 -12.08
CA VAL A 676 8.14 -38.05 -13.39
C VAL A 676 9.39 -37.57 -14.14
N ALA A 677 9.64 -36.26 -14.17
CA ALA A 677 10.65 -35.64 -15.01
C ALA A 677 12.10 -35.83 -14.51
N LEU A 678 12.33 -35.85 -13.20
CA LEU A 678 13.69 -35.92 -12.64
C LEU A 678 14.38 -37.25 -12.97
N LYS A 679 15.65 -37.20 -13.37
CA LYS A 679 16.52 -38.37 -13.45
C LYS A 679 16.81 -38.94 -12.05
N PRO A 680 17.19 -40.22 -11.92
CA PRO A 680 17.81 -40.71 -10.69
C PRO A 680 19.00 -39.81 -10.31
N GLY A 681 19.03 -39.34 -9.06
CA GLY A 681 20.00 -38.34 -8.58
C GLY A 681 19.72 -36.89 -9.00
N GLY A 682 18.63 -36.63 -9.72
CA GLY A 682 18.21 -35.28 -10.10
C GLY A 682 17.47 -34.54 -8.97
N PHE A 683 17.41 -33.22 -9.08
CA PHE A 683 16.88 -32.34 -8.04
C PHE A 683 15.83 -31.35 -8.56
N ALA A 684 14.92 -30.93 -7.69
CA ALA A 684 14.08 -29.77 -7.93
C ALA A 684 14.20 -28.76 -6.78
N LEU A 685 14.12 -27.47 -7.09
CA LEU A 685 14.01 -26.38 -6.13
C LEU A 685 12.73 -25.60 -6.40
N LEU A 686 11.84 -25.56 -5.40
CA LEU A 686 10.61 -24.78 -5.43
C LEU A 686 10.71 -23.70 -4.35
N THR A 687 10.84 -22.42 -4.71
CA THR A 687 10.93 -21.33 -3.70
C THR A 687 9.64 -20.54 -3.65
N GLU A 688 9.17 -20.21 -2.45
CA GLU A 688 7.99 -19.34 -2.28
C GLU A 688 7.88 -18.75 -0.86
N PHE A 689 7.05 -17.70 -0.74
CA PHE A 689 6.50 -17.27 0.55
C PHE A 689 5.59 -18.34 1.17
N GLY A 690 5.87 -18.70 2.42
CA GLY A 690 5.01 -19.63 3.15
C GLY A 690 5.67 -20.21 4.40
N ALA A 691 5.03 -21.22 4.97
CA ALA A 691 5.54 -21.88 6.16
C ALA A 691 5.31 -23.39 6.12
N LYS A 692 6.01 -24.10 7.00
CA LYS A 692 5.90 -25.54 7.10
C LYS A 692 4.50 -25.99 7.52
N ASP A 693 3.94 -25.33 8.54
CA ASP A 693 2.74 -25.80 9.25
C ASP A 693 1.58 -24.78 9.21
N GLN A 694 1.73 -23.70 8.44
CA GLN A 694 0.68 -22.69 8.26
C GLN A 694 -0.14 -23.02 7.02
N PHE A 695 -1.47 -22.98 7.15
CA PHE A 695 -2.37 -23.14 6.01
C PHE A 695 -2.31 -21.94 5.08
N PRO A 696 -2.60 -22.13 3.77
CA PRO A 696 -2.60 -21.05 2.81
C PRO A 696 -3.47 -19.86 3.22
N ILE A 697 -2.93 -18.65 3.04
CA ILE A 697 -3.61 -17.37 3.24
C ILE A 697 -3.55 -16.61 1.92
N GLU A 698 -4.70 -16.12 1.48
CA GLU A 698 -4.83 -15.31 0.26
C GLU A 698 -4.17 -13.93 0.41
N SER A 699 -3.35 -13.57 -0.57
CA SER A 699 -2.81 -12.24 -0.76
C SER A 699 -3.92 -11.30 -1.28
N THR A 700 -4.63 -10.62 -0.39
CA THR A 700 -5.71 -9.68 -0.75
C THR A 700 -5.25 -8.36 -1.42
N HIS A 701 -4.01 -8.30 -1.90
CA HIS A 701 -3.36 -7.06 -2.35
C HIS A 701 -2.90 -7.10 -3.81
N LEU A 702 -3.09 -8.22 -4.51
CA LEU A 702 -2.78 -8.39 -5.92
C LEU A 702 -4.05 -8.30 -6.76
N ASP A 703 -3.87 -8.13 -8.07
CA ASP A 703 -4.92 -8.13 -9.09
C ASP A 703 -5.43 -9.53 -9.44
N HIS A 704 -4.78 -10.56 -8.88
CA HIS A 704 -5.14 -11.98 -8.97
C HIS A 704 -5.00 -12.66 -7.60
N ALA A 705 -5.51 -13.89 -7.48
CA ALA A 705 -5.48 -14.65 -6.23
C ALA A 705 -4.19 -15.45 -6.08
N GLU A 706 -3.23 -14.91 -5.33
CA GLU A 706 -2.02 -15.61 -4.87
C GLU A 706 -2.22 -16.11 -3.43
N TRP A 707 -1.69 -17.29 -3.10
CA TRP A 707 -1.83 -17.88 -1.77
C TRP A 707 -0.50 -18.34 -1.19
N SER A 708 -0.27 -18.04 0.09
CA SER A 708 0.93 -18.51 0.80
C SER A 708 1.02 -20.05 0.81
N VAL A 709 2.24 -20.59 0.76
CA VAL A 709 2.46 -22.04 0.62
C VAL A 709 2.48 -22.76 1.97
N HIS A 710 1.74 -23.89 2.05
CA HIS A 710 1.88 -24.86 3.14
C HIS A 710 2.90 -25.94 2.73
N PHE A 711 4.15 -25.75 3.12
CA PHE A 711 5.26 -26.63 2.70
C PHE A 711 5.18 -28.04 3.30
N GLY A 712 4.64 -28.21 4.51
CA GLY A 712 4.45 -29.53 5.11
C GLY A 712 3.55 -30.46 4.29
N HIS A 713 2.51 -29.93 3.63
CA HIS A 713 1.68 -30.71 2.70
C HIS A 713 2.48 -31.10 1.45
N LEU A 714 3.21 -30.16 0.86
CA LEU A 714 4.03 -30.42 -0.33
C LEU A 714 5.16 -31.43 -0.07
N MET A 715 5.81 -31.35 1.09
CA MET A 715 6.79 -32.35 1.55
C MET A 715 6.15 -33.75 1.63
N ARG A 716 4.93 -33.84 2.20
CA ARG A 716 4.20 -35.11 2.29
C ARG A 716 3.87 -35.69 0.92
N VAL A 717 3.46 -34.85 -0.03
CA VAL A 717 3.22 -35.24 -1.43
C VAL A 717 4.51 -35.81 -2.04
N ALA A 718 5.62 -35.08 -1.92
CA ALA A 718 6.92 -35.48 -2.48
C ALA A 718 7.40 -36.84 -1.91
N GLU A 719 7.31 -37.03 -0.59
CA GLU A 719 7.67 -38.29 0.08
C GLU A 719 6.83 -39.47 -0.41
N LYS A 720 5.52 -39.24 -0.63
CA LYS A 720 4.61 -40.27 -1.16
C LYS A 720 4.92 -40.65 -2.60
N LEU A 721 5.48 -39.73 -3.37
CA LEU A 721 5.96 -39.96 -4.74
C LEU A 721 7.38 -40.57 -4.79
N GLY A 722 7.99 -40.86 -3.64
CA GLY A 722 9.31 -41.46 -3.55
C GLY A 722 10.47 -40.47 -3.72
N LEU A 723 10.20 -39.17 -3.59
CA LEU A 723 11.22 -38.14 -3.54
C LEU A 723 11.69 -37.91 -2.09
N THR A 724 12.94 -37.47 -1.95
CA THR A 724 13.41 -36.83 -0.72
C THR A 724 12.95 -35.38 -0.69
N ALA A 725 12.72 -34.82 0.50
CA ALA A 725 12.26 -33.44 0.67
C ALA A 725 13.01 -32.75 1.81
N GLU A 726 13.62 -31.60 1.52
CA GLU A 726 14.30 -30.72 2.48
C GLU A 726 13.70 -29.32 2.37
N LEU A 727 13.32 -28.71 3.50
CA LEU A 727 12.84 -27.33 3.56
C LEU A 727 13.92 -26.43 4.15
N VAL A 728 14.35 -25.43 3.37
CA VAL A 728 15.39 -24.48 3.78
C VAL A 728 14.89 -23.04 3.68
N PRO A 729 15.28 -22.12 4.58
CA PRO A 729 15.05 -20.69 4.35
C PRO A 729 15.84 -20.21 3.12
N VAL A 730 15.22 -19.45 2.21
CA VAL A 730 15.90 -18.92 1.01
C VAL A 730 17.11 -18.04 1.37
N PRO A 731 17.04 -17.12 2.36
CA PRO A 731 18.22 -16.36 2.78
C PRO A 731 19.40 -17.25 3.18
N ALA A 732 19.13 -18.34 3.92
CA ALA A 732 20.15 -19.29 4.33
C ALA A 732 20.70 -20.09 3.15
N LEU A 733 19.84 -20.48 2.19
CA LEU A 733 20.25 -21.17 0.97
C LEU A 733 21.22 -20.33 0.15
N LEU A 734 20.98 -19.03 0.05
CA LEU A 734 21.79 -18.08 -0.72
C LEU A 734 23.01 -17.56 0.06
N GLY A 735 23.13 -17.86 1.36
CA GLY A 735 24.13 -17.22 2.22
C GLY A 735 23.95 -15.69 2.28
N LEU A 736 22.70 -15.21 2.26
CA LEU A 736 22.37 -13.79 2.29
C LEU A 736 22.89 -13.15 3.58
N ARG A 737 23.64 -12.05 3.45
CA ARG A 737 24.06 -11.23 4.60
C ARG A 737 22.89 -10.39 5.09
N GLU A 738 22.15 -10.94 6.04
CA GLU A 738 20.89 -10.38 6.55
C GLU A 738 21.05 -9.04 7.28
N ASP A 739 22.26 -8.69 7.73
CA ASP A 739 22.61 -7.47 8.44
C ASP A 739 22.86 -6.25 7.53
N VAL A 740 22.87 -6.44 6.21
CA VAL A 740 23.06 -5.34 5.24
C VAL A 740 21.84 -4.42 5.25
N TRP A 741 22.07 -3.13 5.51
CA TRP A 741 21.01 -2.13 5.56
C TRP A 741 20.56 -1.73 4.16
N VAL A 742 19.25 -1.79 3.91
CA VAL A 742 18.63 -1.51 2.61
C VAL A 742 17.36 -0.66 2.78
N LEU A 743 16.95 -0.01 1.69
CA LEU A 743 15.73 0.77 1.63
C LEU A 743 14.52 -0.11 1.97
N ALA A 744 13.91 0.19 3.12
CA ALA A 744 12.74 -0.49 3.63
C ALA A 744 11.51 0.37 3.35
N SER A 745 10.51 -0.22 2.70
CA SER A 745 9.26 0.46 2.39
C SER A 745 8.08 -0.49 2.49
N ASN A 746 6.89 0.07 2.34
CA ASN A 746 5.68 -0.66 1.96
C ASN A 746 5.21 -0.19 0.57
N ARG A 747 4.18 -0.82 0.01
CA ARG A 747 3.67 -0.49 -1.33
C ARG A 747 3.32 1.00 -1.48
N THR A 748 2.60 1.56 -0.51
CA THR A 748 2.16 2.96 -0.52
C THR A 748 3.34 3.93 -0.50
N GLN A 749 4.29 3.71 0.40
CA GLN A 749 5.47 4.56 0.50
C GLN A 749 6.36 4.44 -0.73
N PHE A 750 6.58 3.23 -1.25
CA PHE A 750 7.35 3.05 -2.48
C PHE A 750 6.72 3.80 -3.64
N ARG A 751 5.39 3.71 -3.80
CA ARG A 751 4.64 4.46 -4.82
C ARG A 751 4.82 5.98 -4.64
N ASN A 752 4.71 6.48 -3.41
CA ASN A 752 4.89 7.90 -3.13
C ASN A 752 6.34 8.37 -3.35
N LEU A 753 7.32 7.52 -3.02
CA LEU A 753 8.74 7.81 -3.23
C LEU A 753 9.08 7.86 -4.72
N ARG A 754 8.59 6.87 -5.48
CA ARG A 754 8.75 6.81 -6.94
C ARG A 754 8.09 8.02 -7.61
N PHE A 755 6.88 8.40 -7.17
CA PHE A 755 6.20 9.61 -7.66
C PHE A 755 6.99 10.90 -7.40
N LEU A 756 7.54 11.07 -6.18
CA LEU A 756 8.39 12.21 -5.86
C LEU A 756 9.62 12.26 -6.77
N LEU A 757 10.34 11.14 -6.90
CA LEU A 757 11.54 11.07 -7.71
C LEU A 757 11.24 11.30 -9.20
N ARG A 758 10.11 10.78 -9.72
CA ARG A 758 9.66 11.03 -11.10
C ARG A 758 9.43 12.51 -11.36
N SER A 759 8.86 13.23 -10.40
CA SER A 759 8.69 14.69 -10.50
C SER A 759 10.03 15.47 -10.55
N LEU A 760 11.11 14.83 -10.11
CA LEU A 760 12.49 15.33 -10.17
C LEU A 760 13.27 14.74 -11.36
N GLY A 761 12.59 14.00 -12.25
CA GLY A 761 13.17 13.41 -13.46
C GLY A 761 13.96 12.12 -13.23
N SER A 762 13.70 11.36 -12.15
CA SER A 762 14.27 10.03 -11.90
C SER A 762 13.18 9.00 -11.63
N ASP A 763 13.22 7.84 -12.29
CA ASP A 763 12.28 6.76 -11.98
C ASP A 763 12.93 5.71 -11.08
N LEU A 764 12.47 5.59 -9.82
CA LEU A 764 13.04 4.67 -8.84
C LEU A 764 12.75 3.21 -9.24
N PRO A 765 13.76 2.41 -9.60
CA PRO A 765 13.53 0.99 -9.90
C PRO A 765 13.22 0.22 -8.62
N LYS A 766 12.42 -0.84 -8.73
CA LYS A 766 12.11 -1.70 -7.59
C LYS A 766 13.25 -2.69 -7.36
N ARG A 767 14.36 -2.19 -6.81
CA ARG A 767 15.58 -2.96 -6.49
C ARG A 767 15.96 -2.78 -5.02
N ALA A 768 16.63 -3.78 -4.46
CA ALA A 768 17.30 -3.63 -3.18
C ALA A 768 18.44 -2.60 -3.33
N MET A 769 18.40 -1.54 -2.52
CA MET A 769 19.39 -0.47 -2.53
C MET A 769 19.87 -0.20 -1.11
N THR A 770 21.18 -0.17 -0.89
CA THR A 770 21.77 0.37 0.34
C THR A 770 21.57 1.89 0.43
N PRO A 771 21.76 2.52 1.60
CA PRO A 771 21.75 3.98 1.72
C PRO A 771 22.67 4.68 0.72
N GLU A 772 23.87 4.14 0.49
CA GLU A 772 24.86 4.68 -0.44
C GLU A 772 24.40 4.54 -1.89
N GLN A 773 23.87 3.37 -2.27
CA GLN A 773 23.33 3.15 -3.61
C GLN A 773 22.12 4.07 -3.89
N PHE A 774 21.24 4.25 -2.91
CA PHE A 774 20.10 5.16 -3.02
C PHE A 774 20.55 6.62 -3.13
N ALA A 775 21.56 7.04 -2.36
CA ALA A 775 22.14 8.38 -2.46
C ALA A 775 22.78 8.63 -3.84
N VAL A 776 23.53 7.65 -4.37
CA VAL A 776 24.10 7.71 -5.73
C VAL A 776 22.99 7.79 -6.78
N PHE A 777 21.92 7.02 -6.64
CA PHE A 777 20.76 7.07 -7.53
C PHE A 777 20.08 8.44 -7.54
N CYS A 778 19.89 9.04 -6.36
CA CYS A 778 19.30 10.38 -6.26
C CYS A 778 20.23 11.49 -6.75
N ALA A 779 21.55 11.26 -6.73
CA ALA A 779 22.59 12.20 -7.12
C ALA A 779 22.38 13.60 -6.49
N ASP A 780 22.26 14.63 -7.31
CA ASP A 780 22.02 16.03 -6.92
C ASP A 780 20.53 16.41 -6.89
N LYS A 781 19.64 15.52 -7.34
CA LYS A 781 18.19 15.82 -7.46
C LYS A 781 17.47 15.82 -6.12
N LEU A 782 17.89 14.95 -5.21
CA LEU A 782 17.28 14.81 -3.89
C LEU A 782 18.34 14.33 -2.88
N ARG A 783 18.48 15.04 -1.76
CA ARG A 783 19.29 14.52 -0.66
C ARG A 783 18.45 13.66 0.27
N ALA A 784 18.93 12.45 0.56
CA ALA A 784 18.23 11.50 1.43
C ALA A 784 17.99 12.04 2.85
N ASP A 785 18.91 12.86 3.39
CA ASP A 785 18.78 13.47 4.72
C ASP A 785 17.70 14.57 4.81
N LYS A 786 17.23 15.06 3.65
CA LYS A 786 16.12 16.01 3.55
C LYS A 786 14.76 15.32 3.37
N LEU A 787 14.74 14.00 3.26
CA LEU A 787 13.52 13.23 3.06
C LEU A 787 13.13 12.54 4.36
N GLU A 788 12.18 13.14 5.07
CA GLU A 788 11.57 12.54 6.24
C GLU A 788 10.72 11.33 5.85
N GLY A 789 10.76 10.29 6.68
CA GLY A 789 10.01 9.05 6.48
C GLY A 789 10.74 7.98 5.69
N LEU A 790 11.85 8.32 5.04
CA LEU A 790 12.75 7.33 4.42
C LEU A 790 13.29 6.39 5.52
N GLN A 791 13.16 5.08 5.32
CA GLN A 791 13.62 4.07 6.28
C GLN A 791 14.63 3.13 5.65
N PHE A 792 15.68 2.83 6.40
CA PHE A 792 16.61 1.76 6.09
C PHE A 792 16.56 0.75 7.22
N ARG A 793 16.59 -0.54 6.88
CA ARG A 793 16.59 -1.66 7.83
C ARG A 793 17.49 -2.79 7.32
N PRO A 794 17.94 -3.70 8.19
CA PRO A 794 18.58 -4.93 7.75
C PRO A 794 17.72 -5.68 6.72
N ILE A 795 18.32 -6.15 5.63
CA ILE A 795 17.62 -6.82 4.54
C ILE A 795 16.85 -8.06 5.01
N GLY A 796 17.36 -8.78 6.02
CA GLY A 796 16.66 -9.92 6.62
C GLY A 796 15.33 -9.55 7.28
N GLU A 797 15.19 -8.31 7.76
CA GLU A 797 13.94 -7.82 8.37
C GLU A 797 12.93 -7.34 7.34
N ARG A 798 13.36 -6.51 6.38
CA ARG A 798 12.47 -5.95 5.35
C ARG A 798 13.26 -5.30 4.20
N VAL A 799 12.83 -5.57 2.97
CA VAL A 799 13.30 -4.89 1.76
C VAL A 799 12.14 -4.62 0.81
N MET A 800 11.92 -3.36 0.43
CA MET A 800 10.92 -2.95 -0.58
C MET A 800 9.53 -3.62 -0.47
N GLY A 801 9.03 -3.83 0.76
CA GLY A 801 7.73 -4.45 1.02
C GLY A 801 7.77 -5.93 1.43
N ILE A 802 8.88 -6.61 1.17
CA ILE A 802 9.07 -8.06 1.37
C ILE A 802 9.87 -8.33 2.65
N VAL A 803 9.65 -9.49 3.28
CA VAL A 803 10.44 -10.01 4.40
C VAL A 803 11.17 -11.28 3.94
N PRO A 804 12.46 -11.21 3.56
CA PRO A 804 13.18 -12.36 2.98
C PRO A 804 13.17 -13.61 3.87
N GLY A 805 13.15 -13.46 5.20
CA GLY A 805 13.07 -14.57 6.14
C GLY A 805 11.82 -15.44 6.01
N GLU A 806 10.76 -14.94 5.37
CA GLU A 806 9.51 -15.66 5.16
C GLU A 806 9.52 -16.56 3.90
N PHE A 807 10.55 -16.45 3.05
CA PHE A 807 10.71 -17.28 1.85
C PHE A 807 11.39 -18.60 2.18
N LYS A 808 10.81 -19.71 1.68
CA LYS A 808 11.35 -21.06 1.85
C LYS A 808 11.64 -21.68 0.48
N GLY A 809 12.70 -22.47 0.43
CA GLY A 809 13.02 -23.37 -0.68
C GLY A 809 12.71 -24.80 -0.28
N LEU A 810 11.83 -25.45 -1.01
CA LEU A 810 11.60 -26.89 -0.96
C LEU A 810 12.52 -27.56 -1.97
N VAL A 811 13.58 -28.21 -1.47
CA VAL A 811 14.50 -29.00 -2.27
C VAL A 811 14.00 -30.44 -2.32
N LEU A 812 13.74 -30.93 -3.53
CA LEU A 812 13.30 -32.29 -3.79
C LEU A 812 14.42 -33.06 -4.49
N GLY A 813 14.71 -34.29 -4.06
CA GLY A 813 15.73 -35.13 -4.68
C GLY A 813 15.17 -36.48 -5.06
N ARG A 814 15.43 -36.94 -6.29
CA ARG A 814 15.12 -38.32 -6.70
C ARG A 814 16.26 -39.24 -6.29
N PRO A 815 16.03 -40.29 -5.50
CA PRO A 815 17.06 -41.27 -5.18
C PRO A 815 17.72 -41.85 -6.44
N ALA A 816 19.02 -42.14 -6.34
CA ALA A 816 19.85 -42.66 -7.43
C ALA A 816 19.48 -44.10 -7.83
#